data_AF-A0AAN6K8N2-F1
#
_entry.id   AF-A0AAN6K8N2-F1
#
_cell.length_a   1.000
_cell.length_b   1.000
_cell.length_c   1.000
_cell.angle_alpha   90.00
_cell.angle_beta   90.00
_cell.angle_gamma   90.00
#
_symmetry.space_group_name_H-M   'P 1'
#
loop_
_entity.id
_entity.type
_entity.pdbx_description
1 polymer ?
#
loop_
_entity_poly.entity_id
_entity_poly.type
_entity_poly.pdbx_seq_one_letter_code
_entity_poly.pdbx_strand_id
1 'polypeptide(L)'
;MSKRPPVTAFGFRGQALTPLTAGSETDEPATPEAILTRQPSQDVGDRQNALPTLSHRLRHSSSILAIVLSDEEIFAGTQGGEVLVYSLSTFERKAVIEGHRGSVLGLCLSSDAELLFSSAGDRIVNVWNTIDLTRNCCLYSSYDVGDLFCVSYSASLQTVYLGAQNTTIQWCNLKDRITKSSAPRKELHPSTRDDRFFDSAGPGGVRTPRRADADLTPRHAKGGDVIQIGKENVEHFAHYGYVYCMQLITDGVPESAGNEVLITGGGDGVVKLWKLDAKKGGAVEELYSLDDGREEGHSILSIAVDGTFIYSGRSGGEVDVWDTETRQLMRNLKAHRDDVLTICVGGGFMFSAAVTGYVRKFDRQYQLKSRLKAHEGRILASAFTYHRQRPIYVTGGNDCTLGIWDISDCLSPTVTATRTSNEQLFESLRRFVAYRTVSSDPKYQVDCRRGASYLRSVFKNFGAVTEMLTTKDPYNPVLLARFRGNPATAKKRKKILFYGHYDVVAADNATGKWIIDPFAMEGIDGYLYGRGTSDNKGPIMAAIFACAELTSEQTLGSDIIFLIEGEEECGSRGFEDAVRASKDKIGEVDWILLANSYWLDDQIPCLTYGLRGVIHASVQIESTHPDLHSGVDGSSQLDEPLKDLVMLLSTLTGKDSQVMIPGFYDPIPQLSSEEEAFYRDITAALVQQSPGLGDADSLAASLMRRWRDPTLTIHRFQTSGPDNNATIIPRLAKAVLSMRLVPNQEAAHVSEALVTWLETQFESLGTNNSLTVTVDHMAEPWLGDWTNEIFKTLEEAVMDAWSPANGRNGAEAVATAP
;
A
#
# COMPACT_ATOMS: atom_id res chain seq x y z
N MET A 1 2.29 -39.39 -18.64
CA MET A 1 3.08 -40.00 -17.55
C MET A 1 4.56 -39.70 -17.77
N SER A 2 5.02 -38.51 -17.41
CA SER A 2 6.45 -38.21 -17.27
C SER A 2 6.74 -38.08 -15.77
N LYS A 3 7.78 -38.77 -15.31
CA LYS A 3 8.21 -38.78 -13.92
C LYS A 3 8.75 -37.40 -13.56
N ARG A 4 8.06 -36.66 -12.68
CA ARG A 4 8.63 -35.50 -11.97
C ARG A 4 9.81 -36.00 -11.11
N PRO A 5 10.96 -35.31 -11.07
CA PRO A 5 12.03 -35.64 -10.13
C PRO A 5 11.55 -35.34 -8.70
N PRO A 6 12.02 -36.08 -7.69
CA PRO A 6 11.60 -35.85 -6.31
C PRO A 6 12.17 -34.51 -5.82
N VAL A 7 11.28 -33.65 -5.32
CA VAL A 7 11.64 -32.54 -4.44
C VAL A 7 12.43 -33.13 -3.28
N THR A 8 13.64 -32.63 -3.03
CA THR A 8 14.46 -33.02 -1.88
C THR A 8 13.69 -32.81 -0.60
N ALA A 9 13.17 -33.89 -0.02
CA ALA A 9 12.51 -33.89 1.26
C ALA A 9 13.46 -33.34 2.32
N PHE A 10 13.06 -32.29 3.03
CA PHE A 10 13.69 -31.85 4.28
C PHE A 10 13.57 -32.98 5.32
N GLY A 11 14.53 -33.89 5.34
CA GLY A 11 14.66 -34.90 6.36
C GLY A 11 15.40 -34.34 7.56
N PHE A 12 14.70 -33.86 8.58
CA PHE A 12 15.28 -33.47 9.88
C PHE A 12 15.66 -34.70 10.76
N ARG A 13 15.67 -35.92 10.21
CA ARG A 13 16.06 -37.14 10.93
C ARG A 13 17.59 -37.22 11.09
N GLY A 14 18.10 -36.70 12.21
CA GLY A 14 19.30 -37.20 12.89
C GLY A 14 20.66 -37.11 12.16
N GLN A 15 20.75 -36.49 10.99
CA GLN A 15 22.03 -36.21 10.34
C GLN A 15 22.51 -34.81 10.72
N ALA A 16 23.78 -34.71 11.11
CA ALA A 16 24.45 -33.43 11.29
C ALA A 16 24.35 -32.64 9.97
N LEU A 17 23.78 -31.43 10.01
CA LEU A 17 23.81 -30.52 8.87
C LEU A 17 25.27 -30.07 8.71
N THR A 18 26.04 -30.81 7.92
CA THR A 18 27.44 -30.49 7.65
C THR A 18 27.54 -29.09 7.04
N PRO A 19 28.48 -28.24 7.49
CA PRO A 19 28.74 -26.96 6.86
C PRO A 19 29.28 -27.22 5.45
N LEU A 20 28.39 -27.16 4.45
CA LEU A 20 28.78 -27.14 3.05
C LEU A 20 29.28 -25.73 2.72
N THR A 21 30.41 -25.67 2.04
CA THR A 21 31.06 -24.44 1.55
C THR A 21 30.07 -23.56 0.81
N ALA A 22 29.90 -22.32 1.29
CA ALA A 22 29.05 -21.31 0.67
C ALA A 22 29.50 -21.02 -0.77
N GLY A 23 28.59 -21.18 -1.74
CA GLY A 23 28.77 -20.59 -3.07
C GLY A 23 28.74 -19.07 -2.94
N SER A 24 29.65 -18.37 -3.61
CA SER A 24 29.72 -16.91 -3.61
C SER A 24 28.54 -16.31 -4.38
N GLU A 25 27.73 -15.45 -3.75
CA GLU A 25 26.77 -14.55 -4.43
C GLU A 25 27.49 -13.31 -5.01
N THR A 26 28.52 -13.51 -5.81
CA THR A 26 29.13 -12.41 -6.59
C THR A 26 29.05 -12.76 -8.06
N ASP A 27 28.04 -12.22 -8.73
CA ASP A 27 28.12 -11.77 -10.14
C ASP A 27 26.81 -11.03 -10.50
N GLU A 28 26.85 -9.71 -10.32
CA GLU A 28 26.29 -8.72 -11.24
C GLU A 28 27.38 -7.64 -11.43
N PRO A 29 27.51 -7.01 -12.61
CA PRO A 29 28.70 -6.26 -12.98
C PRO A 29 28.87 -5.05 -12.07
N ALA A 30 30.08 -4.89 -11.53
CA ALA A 30 30.49 -3.77 -10.72
C ALA A 30 30.25 -2.44 -11.45
N THR A 31 29.30 -1.64 -10.98
CA THR A 31 29.36 -0.18 -11.13
C THR A 31 30.32 0.36 -10.07
N PRO A 32 31.39 1.06 -10.47
CA PRO A 32 32.42 1.49 -9.54
C PRO A 32 32.00 2.80 -8.85
N GLU A 33 31.23 2.71 -7.78
CA GLU A 33 31.27 3.74 -6.72
C GLU A 33 31.44 3.07 -5.36
N ALA A 34 32.57 3.38 -4.74
CA ALA A 34 33.12 2.71 -3.59
C ALA A 34 32.29 2.96 -2.32
N ILE A 35 31.61 1.92 -1.81
CA ILE A 35 31.20 1.88 -0.40
C ILE A 35 32.35 1.26 0.39
N LEU A 36 33.32 2.10 0.74
CA LEU A 36 34.41 1.78 1.64
C LEU A 36 33.86 1.54 3.06
N THR A 37 34.28 0.43 3.66
CA THR A 37 34.33 0.25 5.12
C THR A 37 35.19 1.36 5.73
N ARG A 38 34.57 2.48 6.14
CA ARG A 38 35.20 3.48 7.00
C ARG A 38 35.25 2.95 8.43
N GLN A 39 36.43 2.99 9.05
CA GLN A 39 36.55 2.88 10.50
C GLN A 39 35.81 4.05 11.18
N PRO A 40 35.22 3.84 12.37
CA PRO A 40 34.38 4.86 13.01
C PRO A 40 35.21 6.10 13.37
N SER A 41 34.84 7.24 12.79
CA SER A 41 35.37 8.56 13.14
C SER A 41 34.82 9.00 14.51
N GLN A 42 35.70 9.49 15.38
CA GLN A 42 35.37 10.04 16.70
C GLN A 42 34.82 11.49 16.62
N ASP A 43 33.84 11.74 15.76
CA ASP A 43 33.17 13.05 15.68
C ASP A 43 31.71 12.95 16.16
N VAL A 44 31.36 13.81 17.11
CA VAL A 44 30.12 13.75 17.91
C VAL A 44 28.88 14.24 17.14
N GLY A 45 28.99 14.50 15.82
CA GLY A 45 27.94 15.09 14.98
C GLY A 45 27.19 14.13 14.04
N ASP A 46 27.63 12.88 13.86
CA ASP A 46 27.22 12.05 12.70
C ASP A 46 26.29 10.88 13.06
N ARG A 47 25.22 11.13 13.83
CA ARG A 47 24.26 10.07 14.23
C ARG A 47 23.22 9.69 13.16
N GLN A 48 23.28 10.25 11.95
CA GLN A 48 22.22 10.09 10.94
C GLN A 48 22.40 8.94 9.95
N ASN A 49 23.48 8.15 10.00
CA ASN A 49 23.67 6.98 9.12
C ASN A 49 24.49 5.86 9.80
N ALA A 50 24.02 5.34 10.93
CA ALA A 50 24.70 4.22 11.60
C ALA A 50 24.31 2.87 10.95
N LEU A 51 25.10 2.38 9.99
CA LEU A 51 24.94 1.03 9.41
C LEU A 51 24.64 -0.04 10.48
N PRO A 52 23.87 -1.10 10.17
CA PRO A 52 23.56 -2.13 11.16
C PRO A 52 24.84 -2.74 11.73
N THR A 53 24.96 -2.75 13.05
CA THR A 53 26.20 -3.20 13.72
C THR A 53 25.96 -4.50 14.46
N LEU A 54 26.86 -5.47 14.29
CA LEU A 54 26.85 -6.69 15.09
C LEU A 54 27.24 -6.33 16.52
N SER A 55 26.29 -6.41 17.45
CA SER A 55 26.54 -6.18 18.88
C SER A 55 27.22 -7.38 19.53
N HIS A 56 26.66 -8.58 19.36
CA HIS A 56 27.17 -9.80 20.00
C HIS A 56 26.98 -11.02 19.09
N ARG A 57 27.88 -12.00 19.24
CA ARG A 57 27.72 -13.34 18.66
C ARG A 57 27.77 -14.39 19.75
N LEU A 58 26.68 -15.14 19.90
CA LEU A 58 26.55 -16.19 20.90
C LEU A 58 26.73 -17.54 20.21
N ARG A 59 27.57 -18.41 20.76
CA ARG A 59 27.86 -19.73 20.17
C ARG A 59 27.21 -20.85 20.98
N HIS A 60 26.71 -21.84 20.27
CA HIS A 60 26.17 -23.08 20.81
C HIS A 60 26.80 -24.31 20.12
N SER A 61 26.50 -25.53 20.60
CA SER A 61 26.96 -26.78 19.99
C SER A 61 26.09 -27.25 18.81
N SER A 62 24.83 -26.79 18.78
CA SER A 62 23.82 -27.18 17.80
C SER A 62 23.35 -25.98 16.98
N SER A 63 22.87 -26.23 15.76
CA SER A 63 22.24 -25.22 14.90
C SER A 63 21.03 -24.58 15.59
N ILE A 64 20.82 -23.29 15.33
CA ILE A 64 19.68 -22.51 15.84
C ILE A 64 18.61 -22.49 14.76
N LEU A 65 17.41 -23.02 15.07
CA LEU A 65 16.35 -23.29 14.09
C LEU A 65 15.13 -22.39 14.26
N ALA A 66 14.87 -21.89 15.46
CA ALA A 66 13.73 -21.02 15.76
C ALA A 66 14.15 -19.96 16.78
N ILE A 67 13.63 -18.73 16.64
CA ILE A 67 13.91 -17.63 17.57
C ILE A 67 12.61 -16.87 17.83
N VAL A 68 12.38 -16.54 19.09
CA VAL A 68 11.35 -15.56 19.50
C VAL A 68 11.92 -14.67 20.59
N LEU A 69 11.49 -13.41 20.62
CA LEU A 69 12.01 -12.38 21.51
C LEU A 69 10.89 -11.87 22.42
N SER A 70 11.16 -11.75 23.72
CA SER A 70 10.39 -10.89 24.61
C SER A 70 11.08 -9.53 24.73
N ASP A 71 10.54 -8.66 25.58
CA ASP A 71 11.18 -7.37 25.87
C ASP A 71 12.54 -7.55 26.55
N GLU A 72 12.75 -8.63 27.31
CA GLU A 72 13.94 -8.83 28.16
C GLU A 72 14.76 -10.07 27.81
N GLU A 73 14.23 -10.99 27.01
CA GLU A 73 14.84 -12.32 26.78
C GLU A 73 14.80 -12.76 25.31
N ILE A 74 15.83 -13.53 24.93
CA ILE A 74 15.90 -14.26 23.66
C ILE A 74 15.65 -15.73 23.95
N PHE A 75 14.64 -16.31 23.30
CA PHE A 75 14.41 -17.75 23.30
C PHE A 75 14.85 -18.33 21.96
N ALA A 76 15.78 -19.28 21.98
CA ALA A 76 16.36 -19.87 20.78
C ALA A 76 16.23 -21.40 20.79
N GLY A 77 15.45 -21.93 19.85
CA GLY A 77 15.22 -23.37 19.64
C GLY A 77 16.37 -23.97 18.85
N THR A 78 16.89 -25.11 19.31
CA THR A 78 18.05 -25.77 18.72
C THR A 78 17.70 -27.05 17.98
N GLN A 79 18.58 -27.48 17.08
CA GLN A 79 18.51 -28.79 16.44
C GLN A 79 18.54 -29.95 17.45
N GLY A 80 19.18 -29.76 18.61
CA GLY A 80 19.30 -30.76 19.67
C GLY A 80 18.06 -30.97 20.54
N GLY A 81 16.99 -30.19 20.33
CA GLY A 81 15.76 -30.28 21.15
C GLY A 81 15.77 -29.41 22.41
N GLU A 82 16.79 -28.56 22.55
CA GLU A 82 16.92 -27.60 23.64
C GLU A 82 16.36 -26.24 23.24
N VAL A 83 15.77 -25.51 24.19
CA VAL A 83 15.48 -24.08 24.07
C VAL A 83 16.43 -23.30 24.97
N LEU A 84 17.27 -22.45 24.36
CA LEU A 84 18.22 -21.61 25.07
C LEU A 84 17.54 -20.29 25.46
N VAL A 85 17.76 -19.83 26.69
CA VAL A 85 17.23 -18.55 27.18
C VAL A 85 18.40 -17.62 27.47
N TYR A 86 18.45 -16.48 26.77
CA TYR A 86 19.46 -15.44 26.97
C TYR A 86 18.82 -14.14 27.43
N SER A 87 19.55 -13.37 28.24
CA SER A 87 19.17 -12.02 28.64
C SER A 87 19.43 -11.02 27.50
N LEU A 88 18.47 -10.18 27.11
CA LEU A 88 18.72 -9.06 26.18
C LEU A 88 19.54 -7.93 26.85
N SER A 89 19.53 -7.87 28.17
CA SER A 89 20.29 -6.89 28.94
C SER A 89 21.77 -7.23 29.07
N THR A 90 22.11 -8.51 29.29
CA THR A 90 23.49 -8.94 29.56
C THR A 90 24.07 -9.87 28.48
N PHE A 91 23.24 -10.40 27.59
CA PHE A 91 23.58 -11.43 26.61
C PHE A 91 24.11 -12.74 27.21
N GLU A 92 24.01 -12.89 28.53
CA GLU A 92 24.34 -14.11 29.24
C GLU A 92 23.23 -15.14 29.10
N ARG A 93 23.62 -16.42 29.05
CA ARG A 93 22.68 -17.53 29.01
C ARG A 93 22.09 -17.75 30.40
N LYS A 94 20.81 -17.41 30.57
CA LYS A 94 20.05 -17.61 31.82
C LYS A 94 19.75 -19.09 32.06
N ALA A 95 19.32 -19.81 31.02
CA ALA A 95 18.88 -21.19 31.15
C ALA A 95 18.98 -22.01 29.85
N VAL A 96 18.84 -23.33 29.99
CA VAL A 96 18.71 -24.30 28.88
C VAL A 96 17.55 -25.24 29.20
N ILE A 97 16.49 -25.17 28.42
CA ILE A 97 15.29 -26.00 28.55
C ILE A 97 15.43 -27.22 27.63
N GLU A 98 15.96 -28.31 28.16
CA GLU A 98 15.88 -29.65 27.54
C GLU A 98 14.42 -30.17 27.57
N GLY A 99 13.63 -29.78 26.56
CA GLY A 99 12.19 -30.05 26.50
C GLY A 99 11.76 -31.06 25.43
N HIS A 100 12.55 -31.24 24.38
CA HIS A 100 12.19 -32.07 23.23
C HIS A 100 13.22 -33.16 22.95
N ARG A 101 12.78 -34.25 22.30
CA ARG A 101 13.66 -35.30 21.75
C ARG A 101 14.04 -35.06 20.29
N GLY A 102 13.28 -34.23 19.59
CA GLY A 102 13.52 -33.82 18.23
C GLY A 102 13.93 -32.35 18.17
N SER A 103 14.38 -31.92 17.00
CA SER A 103 14.72 -30.52 16.74
C SER A 103 13.55 -29.59 17.03
N VAL A 104 13.81 -28.47 17.72
CA VAL A 104 12.80 -27.43 17.96
C VAL A 104 12.64 -26.63 16.67
N LEU A 105 11.48 -26.72 16.03
CA LEU A 105 11.24 -26.17 14.68
C LEU A 105 10.47 -24.85 14.71
N GLY A 106 9.64 -24.63 15.72
CA GLY A 106 8.86 -23.40 15.85
C GLY A 106 8.71 -22.98 17.31
N LEU A 107 8.81 -21.67 17.55
CA LEU A 107 8.59 -21.03 18.84
C LEU A 107 7.54 -19.93 18.69
N CYS A 108 6.68 -19.77 19.70
CA CYS A 108 5.73 -18.67 19.79
C CYS A 108 5.65 -18.20 21.25
N LEU A 109 5.61 -16.89 21.48
CA LEU A 109 5.31 -16.31 22.78
C LEU A 109 3.83 -15.88 22.83
N SER A 110 3.24 -15.90 24.01
CA SER A 110 1.98 -15.19 24.25
C SER A 110 2.19 -13.68 24.22
N SER A 111 1.11 -12.92 24.01
CA SER A 111 1.16 -11.46 23.92
C SER A 111 1.66 -10.77 25.19
N ASP A 112 1.47 -11.41 26.34
CA ASP A 112 1.99 -10.99 27.66
C ASP A 112 3.38 -11.55 27.97
N ALA A 113 3.95 -12.36 27.06
CA ALA A 113 5.20 -13.08 27.21
C ALA A 113 5.28 -13.99 28.46
N GLU A 114 4.16 -14.37 29.08
CA GLU A 114 4.14 -15.31 30.23
C GLU A 114 4.25 -16.78 29.81
N LEU A 115 3.82 -17.10 28.58
CA LEU A 115 3.82 -18.45 28.02
C LEU A 115 4.71 -18.53 26.79
N LEU A 116 5.51 -19.60 26.74
CA LEU A 116 6.30 -19.97 25.57
C LEU A 116 5.80 -21.31 25.02
N PHE A 117 5.53 -21.35 23.72
CA PHE A 117 5.11 -22.55 23.00
C PHE A 117 6.28 -23.04 22.15
N SER A 118 6.64 -24.30 22.28
CA SER A 118 7.70 -24.92 21.48
C SER A 118 7.20 -26.15 20.75
N SER A 119 7.28 -26.11 19.42
CA SER A 119 6.95 -27.21 18.51
C SER A 119 8.23 -27.86 17.97
N ALA A 120 8.19 -29.17 17.74
CA ALA A 120 9.38 -29.92 17.39
C ALA A 120 9.09 -31.18 16.56
N GLY A 121 10.17 -31.78 16.03
CA GLY A 121 10.14 -33.04 15.27
C GLY A 121 9.79 -34.29 16.08
N ASP A 122 9.61 -34.16 17.40
CA ASP A 122 9.05 -35.22 18.25
C ASP A 122 7.51 -35.21 18.30
N ARG A 123 6.88 -34.42 17.43
CA ARG A 123 5.44 -34.41 17.13
C ARG A 123 4.57 -33.93 18.30
N ILE A 124 5.16 -33.14 19.20
CA ILE A 124 4.50 -32.53 20.36
C ILE A 124 4.74 -31.03 20.40
N VAL A 125 3.86 -30.33 21.10
CA VAL A 125 4.08 -28.94 21.51
C VAL A 125 4.12 -28.87 23.02
N ASN A 126 5.21 -28.36 23.58
CA ASN A 126 5.29 -28.06 25.00
C ASN A 126 4.93 -26.58 25.23
N VAL A 127 4.18 -26.33 26.30
CA VAL A 127 3.85 -24.98 26.78
C VAL A 127 4.60 -24.76 28.08
N TRP A 128 5.43 -23.73 28.11
CA TRP A 128 6.31 -23.38 29.23
C TRP A 128 5.86 -22.07 29.85
N ASN A 129 6.06 -21.95 31.16
CA ASN A 129 6.03 -20.65 31.83
C ASN A 129 7.39 -19.97 31.62
N THR A 130 7.42 -18.71 31.20
CA THR A 130 8.67 -17.99 30.89
C THR A 130 9.44 -17.53 32.12
N ILE A 131 8.78 -17.44 33.29
CA ILE A 131 9.38 -16.98 34.55
C ILE A 131 10.12 -18.13 35.25
N ASP A 132 9.46 -19.26 35.46
CA ASP A 132 10.03 -20.39 36.20
C ASP A 132 10.57 -21.52 35.29
N LEU A 133 10.32 -21.41 33.98
CA LEU A 133 10.75 -22.36 32.94
C LEU A 133 10.20 -23.78 33.15
N THR A 134 9.11 -23.91 33.90
CA THR A 134 8.41 -25.19 34.09
C THR A 134 7.43 -25.46 32.96
N ARG A 135 7.18 -26.75 32.69
CA ARG A 135 6.21 -27.15 31.68
C ARG A 135 4.80 -27.10 32.24
N ASN A 136 3.96 -26.24 31.68
CA ASN A 136 2.54 -26.13 32.00
C ASN A 136 1.74 -27.30 31.39
N CYS A 137 1.89 -27.54 30.09
CA CYS A 137 1.24 -28.67 29.42
C CYS A 137 2.01 -29.15 28.18
N CYS A 138 1.66 -30.34 27.70
CA CYS A 138 2.14 -30.97 26.48
C CYS A 138 0.95 -31.32 25.59
N LEU A 139 0.94 -30.81 24.37
CA LEU A 139 -0.09 -31.04 23.37
C LEU A 139 0.42 -32.08 22.35
N TYR A 140 -0.43 -33.04 21.99
CA TYR A 140 -0.13 -33.99 20.92
C TYR A 140 -1.38 -34.34 20.11
N SER A 141 -1.19 -34.57 18.81
CA SER A 141 -2.27 -34.95 17.91
C SER A 141 -2.77 -36.37 18.17
N SER A 142 -4.06 -36.61 17.93
CA SER A 142 -4.62 -37.97 17.84
C SER A 142 -4.19 -38.72 16.57
N TYR A 143 -3.66 -38.04 15.57
CA TYR A 143 -3.11 -38.62 14.33
C TYR A 143 -1.58 -38.59 14.33
N ASP A 144 -0.97 -39.42 13.48
CA ASP A 144 0.45 -39.29 13.19
C ASP A 144 0.66 -38.18 12.16
N VAL A 145 1.29 -37.10 12.61
CA VAL A 145 1.32 -35.82 11.88
C VAL A 145 2.69 -35.49 11.30
N GLY A 146 3.69 -36.32 11.62
CA GLY A 146 5.09 -36.04 11.32
C GLY A 146 5.61 -34.84 12.11
N ASP A 147 6.56 -34.12 11.53
CA ASP A 147 7.18 -32.95 12.15
C ASP A 147 6.16 -31.79 12.29
N LEU A 148 6.23 -31.06 13.40
CA LEU A 148 5.46 -29.84 13.63
C LEU A 148 6.36 -28.64 13.32
N PHE A 149 6.10 -27.95 12.22
CA PHE A 149 6.98 -26.89 11.72
C PHE A 149 6.72 -25.53 12.37
N CYS A 150 5.46 -25.24 12.69
CA CYS A 150 5.08 -23.95 13.23
C CYS A 150 3.94 -24.05 14.25
N VAL A 151 3.90 -23.06 15.14
CA VAL A 151 2.92 -22.93 16.22
C VAL A 151 2.54 -21.47 16.38
N SER A 152 1.27 -21.19 16.66
CA SER A 152 0.78 -19.85 17.00
C SER A 152 -0.24 -19.92 18.13
N TYR A 153 -0.38 -18.85 18.92
CA TYR A 153 -1.27 -18.80 20.06
C TYR A 153 -2.15 -17.56 20.06
N SER A 154 -3.46 -17.78 20.09
CA SER A 154 -4.46 -16.72 20.27
C SER A 154 -4.73 -16.54 21.74
N ALA A 155 -4.35 -15.38 22.29
CA ALA A 155 -4.62 -15.05 23.69
C ALA A 155 -6.12 -14.77 23.92
N SER A 156 -6.80 -14.20 22.92
CA SER A 156 -8.23 -13.88 23.00
C SER A 156 -9.10 -15.14 23.13
N LEU A 157 -8.77 -16.18 22.35
CA LEU A 157 -9.46 -17.46 22.37
C LEU A 157 -8.83 -18.47 23.33
N GLN A 158 -7.63 -18.17 23.86
CA GLN A 158 -6.77 -19.10 24.59
C GLN A 158 -6.59 -20.43 23.82
N THR A 159 -6.34 -20.33 22.52
CA THR A 159 -6.27 -21.47 21.60
C THR A 159 -4.91 -21.53 20.91
N VAL A 160 -4.31 -22.71 20.90
CA VAL A 160 -3.03 -22.98 20.23
C VAL A 160 -3.31 -23.59 18.86
N TYR A 161 -2.64 -23.10 17.82
CA TYR A 161 -2.72 -23.60 16.43
C TYR A 161 -1.38 -24.18 16.01
N LEU A 162 -1.41 -25.33 15.30
CA LEU A 162 -0.25 -26.13 14.93
C LEU A 162 -0.24 -26.44 13.43
N GLY A 163 0.91 -26.26 12.78
CA GLY A 163 1.12 -26.61 11.37
C GLY A 163 2.03 -27.82 11.25
N ALA A 164 1.60 -28.83 10.49
CA ALA A 164 2.24 -30.13 10.47
C ALA A 164 2.65 -30.63 9.08
N GLN A 165 3.55 -31.63 9.08
CA GLN A 165 4.04 -32.31 7.88
C GLN A 165 2.96 -33.10 7.14
N ASN A 166 1.94 -33.60 7.84
CA ASN A 166 0.82 -34.30 7.20
C ASN A 166 -0.25 -33.36 6.60
N THR A 167 0.13 -32.12 6.28
CA THR A 167 -0.70 -31.10 5.63
C THR A 167 -1.92 -30.63 6.45
N THR A 168 -1.89 -30.81 7.78
CA THR A 168 -2.98 -30.41 8.68
C THR A 168 -2.68 -29.10 9.40
N ILE A 169 -3.75 -28.35 9.68
CA ILE A 169 -3.79 -27.36 10.76
C ILE A 169 -4.58 -27.99 11.91
N GLN A 170 -4.06 -27.91 13.13
CA GLN A 170 -4.73 -28.44 14.32
C GLN A 170 -4.80 -27.38 15.40
N TRP A 171 -5.84 -27.45 16.23
CA TRP A 171 -6.01 -26.48 17.31
C TRP A 171 -6.42 -27.12 18.63
N CYS A 172 -6.07 -26.44 19.73
CA CYS A 172 -6.46 -26.86 21.07
C CYS A 172 -6.76 -25.66 21.94
N ASN A 173 -7.99 -25.60 22.46
CA ASN A 173 -8.38 -24.59 23.44
C ASN A 173 -7.85 -24.98 24.83
N LEU A 174 -7.11 -24.08 25.49
CA LEU A 174 -6.50 -24.32 26.79
C LEU A 174 -7.46 -24.05 27.97
N LYS A 175 -8.67 -23.51 27.76
CA LYS A 175 -9.72 -23.39 28.80
C LYS A 175 -10.50 -24.68 29.00
N ASP A 176 -10.61 -25.51 27.97
CA ASP A 176 -11.37 -26.78 28.00
C ASP A 176 -10.73 -27.86 28.90
N ARG A 177 -9.80 -27.46 29.79
CA ARG A 177 -9.18 -28.23 30.89
C ARG A 177 -10.18 -29.03 31.74
N ILE A 178 -11.48 -28.74 31.69
CA ILE A 178 -12.46 -29.14 32.71
C ILE A 178 -13.51 -30.18 32.24
N THR A 179 -13.75 -30.41 30.94
CA THR A 179 -14.93 -31.21 30.52
C THR A 179 -14.67 -32.56 29.84
N LYS A 180 -13.43 -32.86 29.41
CA LYS A 180 -13.08 -34.16 28.79
C LYS A 180 -11.76 -34.73 29.32
N SER A 181 -11.63 -34.89 30.64
CA SER A 181 -10.61 -35.77 31.22
C SER A 181 -10.97 -37.23 30.95
N SER A 182 -10.76 -37.69 29.72
CA SER A 182 -10.45 -39.11 29.50
C SER A 182 -8.98 -39.28 29.82
N ALA A 183 -8.64 -40.14 30.78
CA ALA A 183 -7.26 -40.41 31.16
C ALA A 183 -6.36 -40.54 29.92
N PRO A 184 -5.17 -39.90 29.91
CA PRO A 184 -4.29 -39.91 28.74
C PRO A 184 -4.00 -41.35 28.34
N ARG A 185 -4.46 -41.76 27.17
CA ARG A 185 -4.16 -43.09 26.63
C ARG A 185 -2.68 -43.12 26.30
N LYS A 186 -1.85 -43.61 27.23
CA LYS A 186 -0.39 -43.75 27.06
C LYS A 186 0.01 -44.44 25.76
N GLU A 187 -0.85 -45.31 25.22
CA GLU A 187 -0.69 -46.02 23.95
C GLU A 187 -0.77 -45.11 22.70
N LEU A 188 -1.38 -43.92 22.81
CA LEU A 188 -1.56 -42.97 21.70
C LEU A 188 -0.54 -41.83 21.70
N HIS A 189 0.34 -41.76 22.71
CA HIS A 189 1.39 -40.73 22.78
C HIS A 189 2.42 -40.94 21.65
N PRO A 190 2.93 -39.89 20.99
CA PRO A 190 3.87 -40.05 19.87
C PRO A 190 5.10 -40.91 20.18
N SER A 191 5.61 -40.86 21.42
CA SER A 191 6.76 -41.67 21.86
C SER A 191 6.49 -43.16 22.05
N THR A 192 5.23 -43.60 22.06
CA THR A 192 4.84 -45.01 22.26
C THR A 192 4.24 -45.66 21.02
N ARG A 193 3.90 -44.88 19.99
CA ARG A 193 3.37 -45.36 18.71
C ARG A 193 4.37 -46.23 17.97
N ASP A 194 3.87 -47.30 17.35
CA ASP A 194 4.64 -48.15 16.45
C ASP A 194 4.96 -47.40 15.15
N ASP A 195 6.24 -47.28 14.82
CA ASP A 195 6.69 -46.72 13.54
C ASP A 195 6.33 -47.73 12.43
N ARG A 196 5.47 -47.33 11.49
CA ARG A 196 4.95 -48.24 10.43
C ARG A 196 6.05 -48.90 9.61
N PHE A 197 7.26 -48.32 9.58
CA PHE A 197 8.40 -48.88 8.86
C PHE A 197 9.26 -49.74 9.79
N PHE A 198 9.68 -49.21 10.95
CA PHE A 198 10.63 -49.88 11.84
C PHE A 198 10.04 -50.93 12.79
N ASP A 199 8.75 -50.81 13.14
CA ASP A 199 8.05 -51.73 14.04
C ASP A 199 7.17 -52.74 13.28
N SER A 200 7.25 -52.80 11.95
CA SER A 200 6.51 -53.78 11.15
C SER A 200 7.11 -55.18 11.30
N ALA A 201 6.29 -56.15 11.72
CA ALA A 201 6.65 -57.55 11.60
C ALA A 201 6.58 -57.94 10.11
N GLY A 202 7.72 -57.99 9.42
CA GLY A 202 7.78 -58.50 8.05
C GLY A 202 7.21 -59.92 7.93
N PRO A 203 7.02 -60.46 6.71
CA PRO A 203 6.42 -61.78 6.52
C PRO A 203 7.26 -62.86 7.24
N GLY A 204 6.76 -63.37 8.37
CA GLY A 204 7.43 -64.37 9.23
C GLY A 204 8.31 -63.85 10.37
N GLY A 205 8.34 -62.54 10.65
CA GLY A 205 9.32 -61.93 11.58
C GLY A 205 8.88 -61.83 13.05
N VAL A 206 9.77 -62.26 13.96
CA VAL A 206 9.69 -61.98 15.40
C VAL A 206 10.01 -60.50 15.65
N ARG A 207 9.12 -59.79 16.36
CA ARG A 207 9.30 -58.38 16.75
C ARG A 207 10.54 -58.22 17.64
N THR A 208 11.44 -57.31 17.31
CA THR A 208 12.56 -56.94 18.19
C THR A 208 11.98 -56.40 19.52
N PRO A 209 12.29 -56.98 20.68
CA PRO A 209 11.72 -56.51 21.94
C PRO A 209 12.17 -55.06 22.20
N ARG A 210 11.21 -54.15 22.40
CA ARG A 210 11.52 -52.81 22.93
C ARG A 210 12.15 -52.98 24.30
N ARG A 211 13.27 -52.29 24.57
CA ARG A 211 13.78 -52.15 25.95
C ARG A 211 12.66 -51.58 26.81
N ALA A 212 12.33 -52.27 27.89
CA ALA A 212 11.37 -51.79 28.88
C ALA A 212 11.89 -50.50 29.53
N ASP A 213 11.04 -49.47 29.54
CA ASP A 213 10.99 -48.35 30.49
C ASP A 213 12.30 -47.69 30.91
N ALA A 214 13.16 -47.31 29.96
CA ALA A 214 14.02 -46.15 30.20
C ALA A 214 13.13 -44.91 30.11
N ASP A 215 12.98 -44.15 31.20
CA ASP A 215 12.33 -42.82 31.20
C ASP A 215 13.16 -41.87 30.33
N LEU A 216 12.93 -41.93 29.01
CA LEU A 216 13.59 -41.13 27.98
C LEU A 216 12.99 -39.71 27.93
N THR A 217 12.13 -39.33 28.89
CA THR A 217 11.52 -37.99 28.93
C THR A 217 12.62 -36.94 29.13
N PRO A 218 12.71 -35.92 28.27
CA PRO A 218 13.69 -34.84 28.43
C PRO A 218 13.64 -34.24 29.84
N ARG A 219 14.79 -33.76 30.34
CA ARG A 219 14.98 -33.40 31.75
C ARG A 219 13.93 -32.43 32.29
N HIS A 220 13.59 -31.40 31.52
CA HIS A 220 12.61 -30.36 31.91
C HIS A 220 11.19 -30.65 31.42
N ALA A 221 11.01 -31.68 30.59
CA ALA A 221 9.70 -32.13 30.12
C ALA A 221 8.97 -33.02 31.15
N LYS A 222 9.27 -32.87 32.44
CA LYS A 222 8.62 -33.59 33.54
C LYS A 222 7.56 -32.69 34.20
N GLY A 223 6.35 -33.22 34.41
CA GLY A 223 5.22 -32.45 34.94
C GLY A 223 4.36 -31.79 33.86
N GLY A 224 3.29 -31.10 34.28
CA GLY A 224 2.31 -30.48 33.39
C GLY A 224 1.28 -31.46 32.80
N ASP A 225 0.14 -30.92 32.38
CA ASP A 225 -0.95 -31.71 31.82
C ASP A 225 -0.60 -32.24 30.42
N VAL A 226 -1.02 -33.46 30.10
CA VAL A 226 -0.80 -34.08 28.79
C VAL A 226 -2.14 -34.09 28.05
N ILE A 227 -2.28 -33.20 27.07
CA ILE A 227 -3.53 -32.90 26.37
C ILE A 227 -3.48 -33.50 24.96
N GLN A 228 -4.44 -34.37 24.67
CA GLN A 228 -4.63 -34.91 23.33
C GLN A 228 -5.56 -34.00 22.52
N ILE A 229 -5.14 -33.63 21.31
CA ILE A 229 -5.99 -32.87 20.39
C ILE A 229 -7.10 -33.79 19.86
N GLY A 230 -8.34 -33.37 20.09
CA GLY A 230 -9.54 -34.05 19.61
C GLY A 230 -9.55 -34.20 18.09
N LYS A 231 -10.18 -35.27 17.59
CA LYS A 231 -10.30 -35.50 16.14
C LYS A 231 -11.15 -34.44 15.45
N GLU A 232 -12.01 -33.78 16.22
CA GLU A 232 -12.83 -32.65 15.81
C GLU A 232 -12.03 -31.36 15.57
N ASN A 233 -10.81 -31.26 16.09
CA ASN A 233 -9.98 -30.05 16.04
C ASN A 233 -8.82 -30.18 15.04
N VAL A 234 -9.12 -30.74 13.88
CA VAL A 234 -8.15 -31.01 12.81
C VAL A 234 -8.75 -30.59 11.48
N GLU A 235 -8.11 -29.64 10.82
CA GLU A 235 -8.38 -29.30 9.43
C GLU A 235 -7.44 -30.12 8.54
N HIS A 236 -8.03 -31.06 7.81
CA HIS A 236 -7.31 -31.94 6.90
C HIS A 236 -7.11 -31.25 5.55
N PHE A 237 -5.94 -31.45 4.93
CA PHE A 237 -5.60 -30.83 3.64
C PHE A 237 -5.71 -29.30 3.67
N ALA A 238 -5.34 -28.69 4.80
CA ALA A 238 -5.30 -27.23 4.93
C ALA A 238 -4.45 -26.60 3.81
N HIS A 239 -3.36 -27.28 3.44
CA HIS A 239 -2.55 -27.01 2.26
C HIS A 239 -2.33 -28.31 1.45
N TYR A 240 -2.02 -28.19 0.15
CA TYR A 240 -1.57 -29.32 -0.69
C TYR A 240 -0.05 -29.56 -0.56
N GLY A 241 0.44 -29.46 0.68
CA GLY A 241 1.85 -29.54 1.05
C GLY A 241 2.01 -29.36 2.56
N TYR A 242 3.25 -29.37 3.04
CA TYR A 242 3.53 -29.15 4.46
C TYR A 242 3.11 -27.73 4.88
N VAL A 243 2.63 -27.54 6.11
CA VAL A 243 2.35 -26.21 6.64
C VAL A 243 3.61 -25.69 7.33
N TYR A 244 4.38 -24.85 6.65
CA TYR A 244 5.73 -24.45 7.09
C TYR A 244 5.73 -23.30 8.09
N CYS A 245 4.88 -22.30 7.88
CA CYS A 245 4.84 -21.09 8.70
C CYS A 245 3.40 -20.66 8.97
N MET A 246 3.19 -20.01 10.11
CA MET A 246 1.91 -19.40 10.48
C MET A 246 2.09 -18.18 11.36
N GLN A 247 1.15 -17.24 11.28
CA GLN A 247 1.15 -16.02 12.08
C GLN A 247 -0.28 -15.56 12.35
N LEU A 248 -0.56 -15.08 13.56
CA LEU A 248 -1.82 -14.44 13.91
C LEU A 248 -1.73 -12.93 13.71
N ILE A 249 -2.79 -12.33 13.20
CA ILE A 249 -2.95 -10.89 13.03
C ILE A 249 -4.33 -10.45 13.53
N THR A 250 -4.42 -9.25 14.12
CA THR A 250 -5.69 -8.64 14.58
C THR A 250 -6.23 -7.60 13.61
N ASP A 251 -5.34 -7.03 12.79
CA ASP A 251 -5.61 -5.92 11.89
C ASP A 251 -5.01 -6.22 10.51
N GLY A 252 -5.61 -5.65 9.46
CA GLY A 252 -5.14 -5.80 8.08
C GLY A 252 -6.09 -6.57 7.16
N VAL A 253 -7.07 -7.32 7.70
CA VAL A 253 -8.04 -8.08 6.90
C VAL A 253 -9.43 -7.43 7.00
N PRO A 254 -9.96 -6.80 5.94
CA PRO A 254 -11.24 -6.08 5.98
C PRO A 254 -12.42 -6.92 6.49
N GLU A 255 -12.48 -8.18 6.10
CA GLU A 255 -13.58 -9.11 6.40
C GLU A 255 -13.64 -9.53 7.87
N SER A 256 -12.59 -9.26 8.65
CA SER A 256 -12.46 -9.64 10.06
C SER A 256 -12.01 -8.47 10.93
N ALA A 257 -12.42 -7.24 10.61
CA ALA A 257 -12.07 -6.05 11.38
C ALA A 257 -12.32 -6.24 12.89
N GLY A 258 -11.24 -6.18 13.69
CA GLY A 258 -11.26 -6.35 15.14
C GLY A 258 -11.26 -7.80 15.65
N ASN A 259 -11.14 -8.80 14.78
CA ASN A 259 -10.99 -10.20 15.15
C ASN A 259 -9.64 -10.75 14.70
N GLU A 260 -9.11 -11.74 15.43
CA GLU A 260 -7.88 -12.43 15.03
C GLU A 260 -8.10 -13.30 13.79
N VAL A 261 -7.17 -13.21 12.84
CA VAL A 261 -7.07 -14.04 11.64
C VAL A 261 -5.75 -14.79 11.68
N LEU A 262 -5.80 -16.09 11.39
CA LEU A 262 -4.61 -16.93 11.26
C LEU A 262 -4.18 -16.93 9.78
N ILE A 263 -2.91 -16.64 9.53
CA ILE A 263 -2.29 -16.73 8.20
C ILE A 263 -1.40 -17.96 8.19
N THR A 264 -1.45 -18.76 7.13
CA THR A 264 -0.57 -19.92 6.95
C THR A 264 0.09 -19.94 5.58
N GLY A 265 1.34 -20.40 5.53
CA GLY A 265 2.10 -20.63 4.30
C GLY A 265 2.36 -22.11 4.10
N GLY A 266 2.03 -22.61 2.91
CA GLY A 266 2.11 -24.03 2.59
C GLY A 266 3.19 -24.40 1.58
N GLY A 267 3.51 -25.69 1.56
CA GLY A 267 4.38 -26.30 0.56
C GLY A 267 3.81 -26.29 -0.85
N ASP A 268 2.52 -26.01 -0.98
CA ASP A 268 1.81 -25.78 -2.25
C ASP A 268 2.10 -24.40 -2.86
N GLY A 269 2.80 -23.52 -2.14
CA GLY A 269 3.12 -22.17 -2.61
C GLY A 269 2.02 -21.15 -2.36
N VAL A 270 0.98 -21.53 -1.60
CA VAL A 270 -0.18 -20.68 -1.34
C VAL A 270 -0.11 -20.11 0.08
N VAL A 271 -0.51 -18.85 0.22
CA VAL A 271 -0.79 -18.25 1.53
C VAL A 271 -2.30 -18.29 1.78
N LYS A 272 -2.74 -18.86 2.90
CA LYS A 272 -4.16 -18.95 3.26
C LYS A 272 -4.46 -18.14 4.49
N LEU A 273 -5.62 -17.48 4.48
CA LEU A 273 -6.13 -16.72 5.61
C LEU A 273 -7.35 -17.42 6.19
N TRP A 274 -7.35 -17.57 7.52
CA TRP A 274 -8.33 -18.36 8.25
C TRP A 274 -9.01 -17.51 9.32
N LYS A 275 -10.33 -17.47 9.29
CA LYS A 275 -11.15 -16.93 10.36
C LYS A 275 -11.18 -17.91 11.53
N LEU A 276 -11.17 -17.37 12.74
CA LEU A 276 -11.20 -18.16 13.97
C LEU A 276 -12.58 -18.09 14.62
N ASP A 277 -13.28 -19.21 14.72
CA ASP A 277 -14.62 -19.29 15.32
C ASP A 277 -14.54 -19.53 16.82
N ALA A 278 -14.70 -18.46 17.60
CA ALA A 278 -14.75 -18.50 19.06
C ALA A 278 -15.85 -19.43 19.62
N LYS A 279 -16.98 -19.58 18.92
CA LYS A 279 -18.11 -20.41 19.36
C LYS A 279 -17.84 -21.90 19.15
N LYS A 280 -16.93 -22.24 18.24
CA LYS A 280 -16.51 -23.62 17.92
C LYS A 280 -15.11 -23.93 18.46
N GLY A 281 -14.76 -23.38 19.63
CA GLY A 281 -13.49 -23.69 20.30
C GLY A 281 -12.24 -23.24 19.52
N GLY A 282 -12.36 -22.22 18.67
CA GLY A 282 -11.28 -21.73 17.81
C GLY A 282 -11.14 -22.49 16.50
N ALA A 283 -12.22 -23.09 15.99
CA ALA A 283 -12.17 -23.74 14.67
C ALA A 283 -11.74 -22.77 13.58
N VAL A 284 -10.92 -23.24 12.65
CA VAL A 284 -10.44 -22.47 11.50
C VAL A 284 -11.44 -22.60 10.35
N GLU A 285 -11.75 -21.48 9.69
CA GLU A 285 -12.56 -21.43 8.47
C GLU A 285 -11.81 -20.61 7.42
N GLU A 286 -11.57 -21.18 6.24
CA GLU A 286 -10.83 -20.48 5.18
C GLU A 286 -11.62 -19.25 4.71
N LEU A 287 -10.99 -18.07 4.77
CA LEU A 287 -11.53 -16.82 4.25
C LEU A 287 -11.25 -16.69 2.75
N TYR A 288 -9.96 -16.76 2.40
CA TYR A 288 -9.48 -16.74 1.04
C TYR A 288 -8.01 -17.19 0.99
N SER A 289 -7.56 -17.53 -0.22
CA SER A 289 -6.18 -17.89 -0.53
C SER A 289 -5.55 -16.83 -1.43
N LEU A 290 -4.26 -16.58 -1.21
CA LEU A 290 -3.40 -15.76 -2.05
C LEU A 290 -2.44 -16.69 -2.78
N ASP A 291 -2.57 -16.71 -4.10
CA ASP A 291 -1.86 -17.58 -5.03
C ASP A 291 -1.38 -16.73 -6.21
N ASP A 292 -0.13 -16.90 -6.62
CA ASP A 292 0.49 -16.15 -7.71
C ASP A 292 0.21 -16.76 -9.09
N GLY A 293 -0.53 -17.88 -9.14
CA GLY A 293 -1.00 -18.51 -10.37
C GLY A 293 0.11 -19.16 -11.19
N ARG A 294 1.31 -19.32 -10.63
CA ARG A 294 2.45 -19.96 -11.32
C ARG A 294 2.37 -21.48 -11.18
N GLU A 295 2.63 -22.20 -12.28
CA GLU A 295 2.61 -23.67 -12.27
C GLU A 295 3.73 -24.29 -11.41
N GLU A 296 4.84 -23.57 -11.24
CA GLU A 296 5.96 -23.94 -10.38
C GLU A 296 5.63 -23.57 -8.94
N GLY A 297 4.87 -24.45 -8.25
CA GLY A 297 4.44 -24.31 -6.85
C GLY A 297 5.61 -24.30 -5.86
N HIS A 298 6.37 -23.21 -5.84
CA HIS A 298 7.44 -22.96 -4.89
C HIS A 298 6.86 -22.73 -3.51
N SER A 299 7.30 -23.55 -2.54
CA SER A 299 6.81 -23.55 -1.17
C SER A 299 6.98 -22.19 -0.48
N ILE A 300 5.99 -21.79 0.31
CA ILE A 300 6.09 -20.66 1.23
C ILE A 300 6.79 -21.17 2.50
N LEU A 301 7.99 -20.66 2.78
CA LEU A 301 8.84 -21.13 3.88
C LEU A 301 8.79 -20.19 5.09
N SER A 302 8.51 -18.91 4.86
CA SER A 302 8.39 -17.90 5.91
C SER A 302 7.36 -16.84 5.56
N ILE A 303 6.72 -16.28 6.59
CA ILE A 303 5.76 -15.18 6.46
C ILE A 303 6.08 -14.11 7.49
N ALA A 304 5.91 -12.85 7.12
CA ALA A 304 5.83 -11.72 8.03
C ALA A 304 4.71 -10.77 7.58
N VAL A 305 4.20 -9.95 8.50
CA VAL A 305 3.10 -9.01 8.22
C VAL A 305 3.46 -7.61 8.70
N ASP A 306 3.09 -6.60 7.92
CA ASP A 306 3.17 -5.17 8.27
C ASP A 306 1.91 -4.44 7.79
N GLY A 307 0.99 -4.14 8.70
CA GLY A 307 -0.31 -3.57 8.36
C GLY A 307 -1.13 -4.52 7.48
N THR A 308 -1.46 -4.10 6.26
CA THR A 308 -2.20 -4.91 5.26
C THR A 308 -1.28 -5.70 4.33
N PHE A 309 0.04 -5.60 4.51
CA PHE A 309 0.99 -6.27 3.63
C PHE A 309 1.47 -7.59 4.24
N ILE A 310 1.29 -8.68 3.50
CA ILE A 310 1.88 -9.98 3.81
C ILE A 310 3.13 -10.17 2.95
N TYR A 311 4.25 -10.47 3.60
CA TYR A 311 5.51 -10.83 2.96
C TYR A 311 5.68 -12.33 3.05
N SER A 312 5.70 -13.03 1.92
CA SER A 312 5.87 -14.48 1.86
C SER A 312 7.18 -14.85 1.18
N GLY A 313 8.08 -15.45 1.94
CA GLY A 313 9.39 -15.93 1.49
C GLY A 313 9.28 -17.32 0.89
N ARG A 314 9.81 -17.48 -0.32
CA ARG A 314 9.64 -18.69 -1.12
C ARG A 314 10.92 -19.49 -1.26
N SER A 315 10.74 -20.78 -1.54
CA SER A 315 11.81 -21.58 -2.14
C SER A 315 12.23 -20.95 -3.47
N GLY A 316 13.52 -20.91 -3.77
CA GLY A 316 14.05 -20.23 -4.96
C GLY A 316 14.33 -18.73 -4.79
N GLY A 317 14.23 -18.19 -3.57
CA GLY A 317 14.79 -16.88 -3.21
C GLY A 317 13.90 -15.67 -3.51
N GLU A 318 12.63 -15.91 -3.81
CA GLU A 318 11.66 -14.85 -4.03
C GLU A 318 10.94 -14.45 -2.75
N VAL A 319 10.56 -13.18 -2.66
CA VAL A 319 9.66 -12.65 -1.64
C VAL A 319 8.48 -12.02 -2.35
N ASP A 320 7.32 -12.64 -2.20
CA ASP A 320 6.06 -12.08 -2.66
C ASP A 320 5.50 -11.14 -1.61
N VAL A 321 5.02 -9.98 -2.07
CA VAL A 321 4.37 -8.98 -1.24
C VAL A 321 2.93 -8.88 -1.67
N TRP A 322 2.04 -9.28 -0.78
CA TRP A 322 0.60 -9.30 -0.99
C TRP A 322 -0.05 -8.17 -0.22
N ASP A 323 -1.12 -7.61 -0.77
CA ASP A 323 -2.02 -6.73 -0.03
C ASP A 323 -3.30 -7.49 0.32
N THR A 324 -3.62 -7.58 1.61
CA THR A 324 -4.79 -8.30 2.11
C THR A 324 -6.10 -7.56 1.86
N GLU A 325 -6.08 -6.25 1.62
CA GLU A 325 -7.30 -5.51 1.31
C GLU A 325 -7.76 -5.75 -0.14
N THR A 326 -6.82 -5.73 -1.08
CA THR A 326 -7.10 -5.95 -2.52
C THR A 326 -6.98 -7.42 -2.93
N ARG A 327 -6.33 -8.24 -2.11
CA ARG A 327 -5.98 -9.66 -2.39
C ARG A 327 -5.08 -9.81 -3.62
N GLN A 328 -4.31 -8.79 -3.95
CA GLN A 328 -3.45 -8.77 -5.13
C GLN A 328 -1.98 -9.00 -4.74
N LEU A 329 -1.25 -9.65 -5.65
CA LEU A 329 0.21 -9.71 -5.60
C LEU A 329 0.76 -8.34 -6.02
N MET A 330 1.26 -7.58 -5.04
CA MET A 330 1.76 -6.22 -5.27
C MET A 330 3.16 -6.24 -5.89
N ARG A 331 4.00 -7.18 -5.45
CA ARG A 331 5.39 -7.30 -5.90
C ARG A 331 5.92 -8.70 -5.71
N ASN A 332 6.71 -9.14 -6.67
CA ASN A 332 7.63 -10.26 -6.50
C ASN A 332 9.06 -9.68 -6.46
N LEU A 333 9.77 -9.93 -5.37
CA LEU A 333 11.15 -9.48 -5.18
C LEU A 333 12.06 -10.69 -5.32
N LYS A 334 12.98 -10.66 -6.29
CA LYS A 334 14.10 -11.61 -6.31
C LYS A 334 15.12 -11.21 -5.25
N ALA A 335 14.81 -11.54 -4.00
CA ALA A 335 15.62 -11.15 -2.86
C ALA A 335 16.91 -11.95 -2.81
N HIS A 336 16.89 -13.26 -3.04
CA HIS A 336 18.04 -14.15 -2.91
C HIS A 336 18.15 -15.10 -4.11
N ARG A 337 19.31 -15.75 -4.28
CA ARG A 337 19.48 -16.82 -5.30
C ARG A 337 18.87 -18.16 -4.85
N ASP A 338 18.79 -18.37 -3.55
CA ASP A 338 18.31 -19.58 -2.89
C ASP A 338 17.18 -19.26 -1.90
N ASP A 339 16.53 -20.32 -1.38
CA ASP A 339 15.39 -20.29 -0.46
C ASP A 339 15.44 -19.17 0.62
N VAL A 340 14.34 -18.42 0.71
CA VAL A 340 14.12 -17.43 1.77
C VAL A 340 13.54 -18.11 3.00
N LEU A 341 14.41 -18.50 3.92
CA LEU A 341 14.05 -19.32 5.08
C LEU A 341 13.43 -18.51 6.22
N THR A 342 13.70 -17.21 6.31
CA THR A 342 13.10 -16.34 7.32
C THR A 342 12.90 -14.92 6.79
N ILE A 343 11.75 -14.35 7.14
CA ILE A 343 11.42 -12.94 6.93
C ILE A 343 11.00 -12.36 8.26
N CYS A 344 11.41 -11.13 8.52
CA CYS A 344 11.00 -10.37 9.68
C CYS A 344 10.78 -8.91 9.27
N VAL A 345 9.78 -8.26 9.85
CA VAL A 345 9.52 -6.83 9.65
C VAL A 345 9.67 -6.10 10.97
N GLY A 346 10.36 -4.97 10.97
CA GLY A 346 10.66 -4.21 12.18
C GLY A 346 11.29 -2.86 11.89
N GLY A 347 10.93 -1.85 12.67
CA GLY A 347 11.46 -0.49 12.51
C GLY A 347 11.22 0.14 11.14
N GLY A 348 10.17 -0.28 10.44
CA GLY A 348 9.84 0.21 9.09
C GLY A 348 10.66 -0.43 7.95
N PHE A 349 11.40 -1.50 8.23
CA PHE A 349 12.17 -2.25 7.24
C PHE A 349 11.77 -3.72 7.23
N MET A 350 11.93 -4.35 6.07
CA MET A 350 11.81 -5.79 5.90
C MET A 350 13.21 -6.41 5.85
N PHE A 351 13.42 -7.46 6.64
CA PHE A 351 14.63 -8.27 6.64
C PHE A 351 14.31 -9.64 6.07
N SER A 352 15.01 -10.04 5.02
CA SER A 352 14.92 -11.38 4.46
C SER A 352 16.28 -12.07 4.57
N ALA A 353 16.28 -13.34 4.94
CA ALA A 353 17.50 -14.12 5.09
C ALA A 353 17.38 -15.47 4.38
N ALA A 354 18.50 -15.92 3.83
CA ALA A 354 18.55 -17.09 2.97
C ALA A 354 19.65 -18.08 3.34
N VAL A 355 19.72 -19.16 2.55
CA VAL A 355 20.70 -20.25 2.63
C VAL A 355 22.16 -19.76 2.57
N THR A 356 22.41 -18.61 1.94
CA THR A 356 23.76 -18.07 1.68
C THR A 356 24.42 -17.38 2.89
N GLY A 357 23.69 -17.23 4.01
CA GLY A 357 24.22 -16.58 5.22
C GLY A 357 24.14 -15.06 5.20
N TYR A 358 23.47 -14.48 4.21
CA TYR A 358 23.24 -13.05 4.10
C TYR A 358 21.81 -12.66 4.50
N VAL A 359 21.70 -11.56 5.23
CA VAL A 359 20.44 -10.84 5.43
C VAL A 359 20.41 -9.67 4.47
N ARG A 360 19.27 -9.47 3.82
CA ARG A 360 18.99 -8.32 2.97
C ARG A 360 17.93 -7.46 3.65
N LYS A 361 18.28 -6.20 3.90
CA LYS A 361 17.41 -5.18 4.50
C LYS A 361 16.79 -4.33 3.39
N PHE A 362 15.47 -4.33 3.31
CA PHE A 362 14.70 -3.56 2.35
C PHE A 362 13.91 -2.46 3.05
N ASP A 363 13.85 -1.28 2.43
CA ASP A 363 12.94 -0.22 2.86
C ASP A 363 11.49 -0.51 2.44
N ARG A 364 10.56 0.38 2.83
CA ARG A 364 9.14 0.30 2.46
C ARG A 364 8.90 0.41 0.93
N GLN A 365 9.89 0.90 0.19
CA GLN A 365 9.86 0.98 -1.27
C GLN A 365 10.37 -0.31 -1.93
N TYR A 366 10.76 -1.32 -1.13
CA TYR A 366 11.40 -2.57 -1.55
C TYR A 366 12.76 -2.38 -2.21
N GLN A 367 13.45 -1.28 -1.89
CA GLN A 367 14.83 -1.06 -2.31
C GLN A 367 15.77 -1.68 -1.28
N LEU A 368 16.79 -2.38 -1.78
CA LEU A 368 17.81 -2.98 -0.94
C LEU A 368 18.69 -1.88 -0.34
N LYS A 369 18.60 -1.68 0.98
CA LYS A 369 19.41 -0.68 1.71
C LYS A 369 20.74 -1.24 2.16
N SER A 370 20.75 -2.46 2.68
CA SER A 370 21.98 -3.08 3.17
C SER A 370 21.98 -4.59 3.03
N ARG A 371 23.19 -5.14 2.92
CA ARG A 371 23.47 -6.57 2.91
C ARG A 371 24.35 -6.87 4.13
N LEU A 372 23.90 -7.78 4.99
CA LEU A 372 24.59 -8.14 6.23
C LEU A 372 25.03 -9.60 6.12
N LYS A 373 26.34 -9.85 6.15
CA LYS A 373 26.87 -11.21 6.27
C LYS A 373 26.70 -11.65 7.71
N ALA A 374 25.59 -12.33 7.99
CA ALA A 374 25.22 -12.64 9.37
C ALA A 374 25.77 -13.99 9.84
N HIS A 375 25.88 -14.97 8.95
CA HIS A 375 26.31 -16.33 9.27
C HIS A 375 27.22 -16.89 8.16
N GLU A 376 28.11 -17.82 8.53
CA GLU A 376 28.97 -18.54 7.57
C GLU A 376 28.21 -19.67 6.85
N GLY A 377 27.01 -19.99 7.33
CA GLY A 377 26.09 -20.93 6.69
C GLY A 377 24.66 -20.38 6.61
N ARG A 378 23.67 -21.28 6.58
CA ARG A 378 22.26 -20.97 6.41
C ARG A 378 21.72 -20.17 7.61
N ILE A 379 20.95 -19.14 7.33
CA ILE A 379 20.15 -18.43 8.34
C ILE A 379 18.80 -19.11 8.40
N LEU A 380 18.45 -19.65 9.56
CA LEU A 380 17.26 -20.49 9.73
C LEU A 380 16.15 -19.78 10.51
N ALA A 381 16.51 -18.79 11.33
CA ALA A 381 15.55 -18.02 12.10
C ALA A 381 16.01 -16.57 12.25
N SER A 382 15.03 -15.66 12.32
CA SER A 382 15.28 -14.28 12.69
C SER A 382 14.10 -13.66 13.40
N ALA A 383 14.36 -12.72 14.31
CA ALA A 383 13.34 -11.98 15.02
C ALA A 383 13.78 -10.53 15.30
N PHE A 384 12.83 -9.64 15.50
CA PHE A 384 13.04 -8.22 15.77
C PHE A 384 12.27 -7.80 17.02
N THR A 385 12.88 -6.95 17.85
CA THR A 385 12.23 -6.34 19.02
C THR A 385 12.81 -4.96 19.32
N TYR A 386 12.15 -4.20 20.20
CA TYR A 386 12.71 -3.00 20.82
C TYR A 386 13.06 -3.30 22.27
N HIS A 387 14.34 -3.27 22.62
CA HIS A 387 14.78 -3.36 24.01
C HIS A 387 15.28 -2.00 24.47
N ARG A 388 14.60 -1.41 25.47
CA ARG A 388 14.91 -0.06 26.00
C ARG A 388 15.02 1.00 24.90
N GLN A 389 14.06 1.02 23.99
CA GLN A 389 14.01 1.92 22.81
C GLN A 389 15.11 1.70 21.76
N ARG A 390 15.94 0.67 21.90
CA ARG A 390 16.91 0.27 20.87
C ARG A 390 16.33 -0.85 20.00
N PRO A 391 16.30 -0.69 18.67
CA PRO A 391 15.88 -1.76 17.78
C PRO A 391 16.95 -2.86 17.74
N ILE A 392 16.58 -4.06 18.15
CA ILE A 392 17.43 -5.24 18.15
C ILE A 392 16.87 -6.24 17.15
N TYR A 393 17.74 -6.71 16.26
CA TYR A 393 17.46 -7.80 15.35
C TYR A 393 18.36 -8.98 15.68
N VAL A 394 17.80 -10.18 15.75
CA VAL A 394 18.52 -11.40 16.12
C VAL A 394 18.39 -12.41 14.99
N THR A 395 19.51 -13.03 14.61
CA THR A 395 19.58 -14.07 13.59
C THR A 395 20.16 -15.35 14.17
N GLY A 396 19.68 -16.50 13.71
CA GLY A 396 20.16 -17.83 14.09
C GLY A 396 20.52 -18.64 12.86
N GLY A 397 21.64 -19.36 12.93
CA GLY A 397 22.14 -20.11 11.79
C GLY A 397 22.54 -21.55 12.09
N ASN A 398 22.80 -22.30 11.00
CA ASN A 398 23.34 -23.66 11.09
C ASN A 398 24.82 -23.71 11.47
N ASP A 399 25.50 -22.57 11.47
CA ASP A 399 26.86 -22.40 11.99
C ASP A 399 26.94 -22.43 13.54
N CYS A 400 25.83 -22.81 14.18
CA CYS A 400 25.66 -22.92 15.62
C CYS A 400 25.87 -21.58 16.35
N THR A 401 25.56 -20.45 15.70
CA THR A 401 25.62 -19.13 16.32
C THR A 401 24.30 -18.37 16.28
N LEU A 402 24.12 -17.47 17.24
CA LEU A 402 23.18 -16.35 17.17
C LEU A 402 23.95 -15.05 16.94
N GLY A 403 23.50 -14.25 15.97
CA GLY A 403 23.97 -12.88 15.76
C GLY A 403 22.97 -11.89 16.32
N ILE A 404 23.41 -10.97 17.17
CA ILE A 404 22.59 -9.90 17.74
C ILE A 404 23.04 -8.59 17.12
N TRP A 405 22.13 -7.93 16.43
CA TRP A 405 22.39 -6.74 15.62
C TRP A 405 21.68 -5.55 16.22
N ASP A 406 22.41 -4.46 16.40
CA ASP A 406 21.82 -3.15 16.63
C ASP A 406 21.52 -2.53 15.27
N ILE A 407 20.24 -2.27 15.02
CA ILE A 407 19.75 -1.69 13.76
C ILE A 407 19.17 -0.31 14.03
N SER A 408 19.92 0.54 14.75
CA SER A 408 19.52 1.92 15.04
C SER A 408 19.37 2.80 13.79
N ASP A 409 19.91 2.41 12.63
CA ASP A 409 19.53 3.01 11.34
C ASP A 409 18.07 2.78 10.96
N CYS A 410 17.34 1.90 11.65
CA CYS A 410 15.88 1.82 11.51
C CYS A 410 15.13 2.95 12.23
N LEU A 411 15.78 3.72 13.11
CA LEU A 411 15.14 4.82 13.81
C LEU A 411 14.97 6.02 12.87
N SER A 412 13.92 6.01 12.05
CA SER A 412 13.33 7.27 11.58
C SER A 412 12.76 8.02 12.78
N PRO A 413 12.89 9.35 12.90
CA PRO A 413 12.36 10.09 14.04
C PRO A 413 10.87 9.79 14.19
N THR A 414 10.48 9.10 15.26
CA THR A 414 9.09 8.95 15.64
C THR A 414 8.63 10.32 16.12
N VAL A 415 8.08 11.12 15.23
CA VAL A 415 7.34 12.32 15.61
C VAL A 415 5.97 11.86 16.10
N THR A 416 5.92 11.29 17.31
CA THR A 416 4.68 11.23 18.09
C THR A 416 4.50 12.59 18.75
N ALA A 417 4.25 13.60 17.93
CA ALA A 417 3.86 14.89 18.46
C ALA A 417 2.34 14.91 18.54
N THR A 418 1.83 15.08 19.76
CA THR A 418 0.43 15.41 20.04
C THR A 418 0.07 16.84 19.65
N ARG A 419 1.03 17.61 19.13
CA ARG A 419 0.84 18.93 18.54
C ARG A 419 1.37 18.91 17.10
N THR A 420 0.50 19.29 16.18
CA THR A 420 0.90 19.61 14.81
C THR A 420 1.90 20.77 14.81
N SER A 421 2.75 20.82 13.79
CA SER A 421 3.62 21.97 13.53
C SER A 421 3.79 22.15 12.02
N ASN A 422 4.20 23.34 11.60
CA ASN A 422 4.48 23.61 10.19
C ASN A 422 5.59 22.68 9.66
N GLU A 423 6.58 22.33 10.48
CA GLU A 423 7.65 21.39 10.11
C GLU A 423 7.10 19.99 9.85
N GLN A 424 6.13 19.52 10.65
CA GLN A 424 5.46 18.25 10.43
C GLN A 424 4.59 18.26 9.19
N LEU A 425 3.91 19.38 8.91
CA LEU A 425 3.14 19.58 7.69
C LEU A 425 4.07 19.49 6.48
N PHE A 426 5.18 20.22 6.48
CA PHE A 426 6.16 20.21 5.39
C PHE A 426 6.80 18.84 5.21
N GLU A 427 7.14 18.13 6.28
CA GLU A 427 7.70 16.78 6.16
C GLU A 427 6.67 15.77 5.65
N SER A 428 5.42 15.89 6.09
CA SER A 428 4.34 15.03 5.60
C SER A 428 4.08 15.27 4.12
N LEU A 429 4.04 16.55 3.70
CA LEU A 429 3.90 16.92 2.30
C LEU A 429 5.11 16.48 1.47
N ARG A 430 6.34 16.65 1.96
CA ARG A 430 7.57 16.16 1.30
C ARG A 430 7.49 14.67 1.02
N ARG A 431 7.10 13.89 2.03
CA ARG A 431 6.91 12.44 1.89
C ARG A 431 5.77 12.11 0.93
N PHE A 432 4.70 12.90 0.93
CA PHE A 432 3.58 12.68 0.03
C PHE A 432 3.96 12.94 -1.44
N VAL A 433 4.69 14.03 -1.70
CA VAL A 433 5.23 14.39 -3.03
C VAL A 433 6.17 13.30 -3.56
N ALA A 434 6.95 12.65 -2.69
CA ALA A 434 7.86 11.58 -3.09
C ALA A 434 7.17 10.33 -3.68
N TYR A 435 5.88 10.11 -3.40
CA TYR A 435 5.12 9.06 -4.10
C TYR A 435 4.74 9.54 -5.49
N ARG A 436 5.22 8.82 -6.52
CA ARG A 436 4.96 9.11 -7.93
C ARG A 436 3.55 8.65 -8.31
N THR A 437 2.55 9.33 -7.78
CA THR A 437 1.14 8.99 -7.95
C THR A 437 0.61 9.37 -9.34
N VAL A 438 1.24 8.89 -10.41
CA VAL A 438 0.89 9.24 -11.79
C VAL A 438 -0.13 8.22 -12.33
N SER A 439 -1.41 8.58 -12.27
CA SER A 439 -2.56 7.71 -12.65
C SER A 439 -2.61 7.34 -14.14
N SER A 440 -2.01 8.16 -15.00
CA SER A 440 -1.99 7.95 -16.46
C SER A 440 -1.03 6.85 -16.92
N ASP A 441 -0.05 6.48 -16.11
CA ASP A 441 1.01 5.52 -16.48
C ASP A 441 0.98 4.28 -15.56
N PRO A 442 0.62 3.09 -16.10
CA PRO A 442 0.49 1.86 -15.33
C PRO A 442 1.74 1.47 -14.54
N LYS A 443 2.94 1.90 -14.95
CA LYS A 443 4.18 1.58 -14.21
C LYS A 443 4.19 2.16 -12.79
N TYR A 444 3.40 3.20 -12.54
CA TYR A 444 3.30 3.89 -11.26
C TYR A 444 2.09 3.45 -10.41
N GLN A 445 1.32 2.44 -10.85
CA GLN A 445 0.15 1.95 -10.12
C GLN A 445 0.45 1.59 -8.65
N VAL A 446 1.62 0.97 -8.40
CA VAL A 446 2.08 0.65 -7.04
C VAL A 446 2.37 1.91 -6.22
N ASP A 447 2.95 2.94 -6.83
CA ASP A 447 3.24 4.21 -6.16
C ASP A 447 1.95 5.00 -5.89
N CYS A 448 0.95 4.96 -6.77
CA CYS A 448 -0.41 5.47 -6.52
C CYS A 448 -1.03 4.82 -5.28
N ARG A 449 -1.00 3.49 -5.20
CA ARG A 449 -1.51 2.73 -4.04
C ARG A 449 -0.75 3.06 -2.76
N ARG A 450 0.58 3.15 -2.81
CA ARG A 450 1.39 3.56 -1.64
C ARG A 450 1.11 4.99 -1.22
N GLY A 451 0.92 5.90 -2.16
CA GLY A 451 0.52 7.28 -1.89
C GLY A 451 -0.82 7.33 -1.15
N ALA A 452 -1.82 6.56 -1.62
CA ALA A 452 -3.12 6.45 -0.96
C ALA A 452 -3.03 5.82 0.44
N SER A 453 -2.25 4.75 0.60
CA SER A 453 -2.02 4.10 1.90
C SER A 453 -1.24 4.99 2.88
N TYR A 454 -0.27 5.76 2.38
CA TYR A 454 0.43 6.77 3.16
C TYR A 454 -0.53 7.85 3.63
N LEU A 455 -1.33 8.41 2.72
CA LEU A 455 -2.34 9.41 3.04
C LEU A 455 -3.31 8.89 4.11
N ARG A 456 -3.81 7.65 3.96
CA ARG A 456 -4.62 6.97 4.98
C ARG A 456 -3.92 6.88 6.33
N SER A 457 -2.63 6.56 6.34
CA SER A 457 -1.85 6.50 7.59
C SER A 457 -1.75 7.87 8.27
N VAL A 458 -1.62 8.96 7.51
CA VAL A 458 -1.62 10.33 8.04
C VAL A 458 -2.97 10.63 8.70
N PHE A 459 -4.09 10.32 8.03
CA PHE A 459 -5.42 10.46 8.62
C PHE A 459 -5.59 9.65 9.92
N LYS A 460 -5.20 8.37 9.92
CA LYS A 460 -5.30 7.51 11.12
C LYS A 460 -4.46 8.04 12.28
N ASN A 461 -3.26 8.56 12.00
CA ASN A 461 -2.38 9.12 13.03
C ASN A 461 -3.00 10.32 13.75
N PHE A 462 -3.84 11.09 13.05
CA PHE A 462 -4.60 12.21 13.64
C PHE A 462 -5.97 11.81 14.19
N GLY A 463 -6.26 10.51 14.29
CA GLY A 463 -7.48 9.99 14.92
C GLY A 463 -8.71 9.94 14.01
N ALA A 464 -8.54 10.08 12.69
CA ALA A 464 -9.64 9.91 11.74
C ALA A 464 -10.00 8.43 11.57
N VAL A 465 -11.29 8.15 11.37
CA VAL A 465 -11.77 6.85 10.92
C VAL A 465 -11.66 6.80 9.40
N THR A 466 -10.98 5.78 8.86
CA THR A 466 -10.65 5.71 7.43
C THR A 466 -11.10 4.41 6.78
N GLU A 467 -11.53 4.48 5.54
CA GLU A 467 -11.87 3.34 4.67
C GLU A 467 -11.36 3.59 3.25
N MET A 468 -10.85 2.56 2.59
CA MET A 468 -10.52 2.61 1.16
C MET A 468 -11.70 2.07 0.37
N LEU A 469 -12.34 2.91 -0.43
CA LEU A 469 -13.44 2.53 -1.30
C LEU A 469 -12.87 1.95 -2.60
N THR A 470 -13.33 0.76 -2.97
CA THR A 470 -12.89 0.06 -4.17
C THR A 470 -13.50 0.67 -5.43
N THR A 471 -12.64 0.87 -6.43
CA THR A 471 -13.00 1.18 -7.81
C THR A 471 -12.83 -0.09 -8.67
N LYS A 472 -13.37 -0.10 -9.88
CA LYS A 472 -13.16 -1.23 -10.82
C LYS A 472 -11.69 -1.29 -11.23
N ASP A 473 -11.14 -2.49 -11.38
CA ASP A 473 -9.80 -2.65 -11.97
C ASP A 473 -9.76 -2.02 -13.37
N PRO A 474 -8.68 -1.31 -13.74
CA PRO A 474 -7.39 -1.17 -13.05
C PRO A 474 -7.23 0.11 -12.18
N TYR A 475 -8.33 0.79 -11.84
CA TYR A 475 -8.30 2.15 -11.31
C TYR A 475 -7.85 2.25 -9.84
N ASN A 476 -7.39 3.44 -9.47
CA ASN A 476 -6.95 3.75 -8.12
C ASN A 476 -8.15 3.91 -7.14
N PRO A 477 -7.98 3.58 -5.85
CA PRO A 477 -9.05 3.58 -4.86
C PRO A 477 -9.38 4.99 -4.38
N VAL A 478 -10.58 5.17 -3.82
CA VAL A 478 -11.00 6.44 -3.21
C VAL A 478 -10.86 6.34 -1.70
N LEU A 479 -10.10 7.24 -1.07
CA LEU A 479 -9.95 7.30 0.38
C LEU A 479 -11.11 8.07 1.00
N LEU A 480 -11.86 7.40 1.86
CA LEU A 480 -12.87 7.99 2.74
C LEU A 480 -12.29 8.14 4.14
N ALA A 481 -12.20 9.35 4.68
CA ALA A 481 -11.77 9.58 6.06
C ALA A 481 -12.72 10.52 6.80
N ARG A 482 -12.82 10.37 8.13
CA ARG A 482 -13.77 11.12 8.96
C ARG A 482 -13.14 11.62 10.25
N PHE A 483 -13.21 12.92 10.47
CA PHE A 483 -13.05 13.53 11.78
C PHE A 483 -14.42 13.84 12.37
N ARG A 484 -14.62 13.46 13.63
CA ARG A 484 -15.86 13.77 14.34
C ARG A 484 -15.71 15.09 15.09
N GLY A 485 -16.69 15.97 14.93
CA GLY A 485 -16.78 17.18 15.73
C GLY A 485 -16.97 16.87 17.22
N ASN A 486 -16.71 17.87 18.05
CA ASN A 486 -16.85 17.78 19.50
C ASN A 486 -18.27 17.32 19.89
N PRO A 487 -18.42 16.34 20.79
CA PRO A 487 -19.74 15.91 21.28
C PRO A 487 -20.64 17.05 21.77
N ALA A 488 -20.08 18.16 22.28
CA ALA A 488 -20.81 19.35 22.70
C ALA A 488 -21.58 20.03 21.56
N THR A 489 -21.11 19.94 20.31
CA THR A 489 -21.75 20.53 19.14
C THR A 489 -22.67 19.56 18.40
N ALA A 490 -22.86 18.33 18.91
CA ALA A 490 -23.59 17.27 18.21
C ALA A 490 -25.00 17.63 17.73
N LYS A 491 -25.70 18.58 18.38
CA LYS A 491 -27.05 19.03 18.00
C LYS A 491 -27.08 20.04 16.85
N LYS A 492 -25.95 20.69 16.53
CA LYS A 492 -25.86 21.79 15.54
C LYS A 492 -24.73 21.61 14.52
N ARG A 493 -23.95 20.53 14.63
CA ARG A 493 -22.81 20.27 13.74
C ARG A 493 -23.27 20.08 12.30
N LYS A 494 -22.59 20.76 11.37
CA LYS A 494 -22.71 20.46 9.95
C LYS A 494 -21.78 19.30 9.60
N LYS A 495 -22.12 18.58 8.55
CA LYS A 495 -21.27 17.57 7.91
C LYS A 495 -20.69 18.19 6.65
N ILE A 496 -19.39 18.44 6.67
CA ILE A 496 -18.67 19.12 5.60
C ILE A 496 -17.80 18.08 4.90
N LEU A 497 -17.99 17.93 3.59
CA LEU A 497 -17.17 17.06 2.76
C LEU A 497 -16.06 17.87 2.11
N PHE A 498 -14.81 17.47 2.32
CA PHE A 498 -13.64 17.96 1.60
C PHE A 498 -13.30 16.96 0.50
N TYR A 499 -13.32 17.43 -0.75
CA TYR A 499 -12.88 16.67 -1.91
C TYR A 499 -11.45 17.08 -2.31
N GLY A 500 -10.66 16.12 -2.76
CA GLY A 500 -9.36 16.33 -3.40
C GLY A 500 -8.90 15.09 -4.15
N HIS A 501 -7.72 15.15 -4.75
CA HIS A 501 -7.12 14.00 -5.43
C HIS A 501 -5.64 13.86 -5.13
N TYR A 502 -5.16 12.62 -5.06
CA TYR A 502 -3.75 12.33 -4.75
C TYR A 502 -2.92 12.00 -5.99
N ASP A 503 -3.55 11.74 -7.14
CA ASP A 503 -2.84 11.54 -8.39
C ASP A 503 -2.37 12.85 -9.01
N VAL A 504 -1.35 12.76 -9.84
CA VAL A 504 -0.65 13.90 -10.42
C VAL A 504 -0.27 13.65 -11.88
N VAL A 505 -0.20 14.71 -12.70
CA VAL A 505 0.38 14.61 -14.05
C VAL A 505 1.83 14.10 -14.01
N ALA A 506 2.19 13.28 -15.01
CA ALA A 506 3.55 12.80 -15.22
C ALA A 506 4.59 13.95 -15.25
N ALA A 507 5.75 13.70 -14.66
CA ALA A 507 6.89 14.59 -14.72
C ALA A 507 8.18 13.77 -14.78
N ASP A 508 9.15 14.25 -15.56
CA ASP A 508 10.52 13.75 -15.57
C ASP A 508 11.49 14.93 -15.69
N ASN A 509 12.76 14.68 -15.38
CA ASN A 509 13.82 15.67 -15.56
C ASN A 509 14.82 15.27 -16.66
N ALA A 510 14.42 14.41 -17.61
CA ALA A 510 15.32 13.93 -18.66
C ALA A 510 15.78 15.07 -19.58
N THR A 511 14.95 16.11 -19.73
CA THR A 511 15.24 17.28 -20.57
C THR A 511 15.83 18.47 -19.80
N GLY A 512 16.13 18.33 -18.50
CA GLY A 512 16.71 19.39 -17.67
C GLY A 512 15.82 20.63 -17.47
N LYS A 513 14.50 20.52 -17.69
CA LYS A 513 13.56 21.64 -17.51
C LYS A 513 13.19 21.88 -16.04
N TRP A 514 13.36 20.87 -15.19
CA TRP A 514 13.14 21.01 -13.76
C TRP A 514 14.45 21.38 -13.06
N ILE A 515 14.37 22.37 -12.18
CA ILE A 515 15.51 22.83 -11.37
C ILE A 515 15.92 21.81 -10.30
N ILE A 516 15.01 20.90 -9.92
CA ILE A 516 15.19 19.81 -8.96
C ILE A 516 14.50 18.53 -9.48
N ASP A 517 14.69 17.38 -8.84
CA ASP A 517 13.87 16.19 -9.15
C ASP A 517 12.38 16.52 -8.88
N PRO A 518 11.46 16.34 -9.85
CA PRO A 518 10.04 16.64 -9.67
C PRO A 518 9.42 15.95 -8.45
N PHE A 519 9.92 14.78 -8.04
CA PHE A 519 9.39 14.04 -6.90
C PHE A 519 10.25 14.17 -5.63
N ALA A 520 11.19 15.11 -5.60
CA ALA A 520 11.87 15.55 -4.38
C ALA A 520 11.42 16.97 -4.06
N MET A 521 10.65 17.15 -2.98
CA MET A 521 10.14 18.48 -2.63
C MET A 521 11.21 19.32 -1.92
N GLU A 522 11.54 20.48 -2.50
CA GLU A 522 12.50 21.44 -1.95
C GLU A 522 11.91 22.84 -1.79
N GLY A 523 12.36 23.57 -0.77
CA GLY A 523 11.99 24.96 -0.55
C GLY A 523 13.07 25.89 -1.13
N ILE A 524 12.70 26.74 -2.10
CA ILE A 524 13.61 27.66 -2.79
C ILE A 524 12.94 29.04 -2.85
N ASP A 525 13.62 30.07 -2.36
CA ASP A 525 13.18 31.48 -2.43
C ASP A 525 11.75 31.75 -1.92
N GLY A 526 11.32 31.02 -0.88
CA GLY A 526 9.98 31.15 -0.29
C GLY A 526 8.90 30.30 -0.94
N TYR A 527 9.23 29.51 -1.97
CA TYR A 527 8.31 28.60 -2.66
C TYR A 527 8.69 27.14 -2.42
N LEU A 528 7.69 26.25 -2.43
CA LEU A 528 7.89 24.81 -2.37
C LEU A 528 7.77 24.22 -3.79
N TYR A 529 8.87 23.70 -4.30
CA TYR A 529 8.95 23.08 -5.62
C TYR A 529 8.80 21.56 -5.48
N GLY A 530 7.94 20.98 -6.32
CA GLY A 530 7.66 19.54 -6.38
C GLY A 530 6.36 19.27 -7.14
N ARG A 531 6.31 18.18 -7.90
CA ARG A 531 5.10 17.73 -8.59
C ARG A 531 4.07 17.31 -7.56
N GLY A 532 2.89 17.92 -7.65
CA GLY A 532 1.78 17.63 -6.73
C GLY A 532 1.64 18.62 -5.58
N THR A 533 2.62 19.49 -5.35
CA THR A 533 2.62 20.41 -4.20
C THR A 533 1.38 21.30 -4.18
N SER A 534 1.04 21.96 -5.29
CA SER A 534 -0.18 22.77 -5.39
C SER A 534 -1.40 21.96 -5.85
N ASP A 535 -1.17 20.92 -6.65
CA ASP A 535 -2.20 20.19 -7.40
C ASP A 535 -2.03 18.67 -7.23
N ASN A 536 -2.63 18.04 -6.21
CA ASN A 536 -3.47 18.63 -5.15
C ASN A 536 -3.04 18.20 -3.72
N LYS A 537 -1.80 17.72 -3.59
CA LYS A 537 -1.29 17.14 -2.33
C LYS A 537 -1.15 18.15 -1.19
N GLY A 538 -0.73 19.39 -1.49
CA GLY A 538 -0.59 20.46 -0.51
C GLY A 538 -1.92 20.86 0.13
N PRO A 539 -2.94 21.22 -0.67
CA PRO A 539 -4.29 21.51 -0.15
C PRO A 539 -4.87 20.40 0.73
N ILE A 540 -4.69 19.14 0.33
CA ILE A 540 -5.11 17.97 1.14
C ILE A 540 -4.38 17.96 2.48
N MET A 541 -3.05 18.10 2.49
CA MET A 541 -2.26 18.09 3.72
C MET A 541 -2.64 19.27 4.64
N ALA A 542 -2.84 20.47 4.09
CA ALA A 542 -3.26 21.64 4.86
C ALA A 542 -4.61 21.40 5.55
N ALA A 543 -5.60 20.85 4.82
CA ALA A 543 -6.92 20.54 5.38
C ALA A 543 -6.87 19.46 6.48
N ILE A 544 -6.03 18.43 6.32
CA ILE A 544 -5.81 17.40 7.34
C ILE A 544 -5.25 18.01 8.62
N PHE A 545 -4.20 18.84 8.49
CA PHE A 545 -3.56 19.46 9.65
C PHE A 545 -4.49 20.44 10.37
N ALA A 546 -5.28 21.23 9.64
CA ALA A 546 -6.31 22.08 10.23
C ALA A 546 -7.34 21.27 11.04
N CYS A 547 -7.80 20.12 10.52
CA CYS A 547 -8.70 19.24 11.26
C CYS A 547 -8.02 18.62 12.49
N ALA A 548 -6.76 18.23 12.37
CA ALA A 548 -5.98 17.65 13.46
C ALA A 548 -5.79 18.65 14.61
N GLU A 549 -5.48 19.91 14.30
CA GLU A 549 -5.36 21.01 15.25
C GLU A 549 -6.65 21.21 16.04
N LEU A 550 -7.76 21.45 15.34
CA LEU A 550 -9.06 21.67 15.96
C LEU A 550 -9.55 20.46 16.75
N THR A 551 -9.20 19.24 16.32
CA THR A 551 -9.52 18.02 17.07
C THR A 551 -8.70 17.93 18.36
N SER A 552 -7.40 18.25 18.30
CA SER A 552 -6.52 18.24 19.47
C SER A 552 -6.90 19.29 20.52
N GLU A 553 -7.39 20.45 20.07
CA GLU A 553 -7.89 21.53 20.91
C GLU A 553 -9.33 21.32 21.38
N GLN A 554 -10.00 20.28 20.89
CA GLN A 554 -11.42 20.00 21.14
C GLN A 554 -12.35 21.14 20.67
N THR A 555 -11.94 21.91 19.68
CA THR A 555 -12.68 23.04 19.11
C THR A 555 -13.34 22.72 17.77
N LEU A 556 -13.09 21.53 17.20
CA LEU A 556 -13.71 21.10 15.94
C LEU A 556 -15.24 21.03 16.07
N GLY A 557 -15.95 22.01 15.51
CA GLY A 557 -17.39 22.17 15.68
C GLY A 557 -18.27 21.31 14.75
N SER A 558 -17.70 20.81 13.65
CA SER A 558 -18.40 20.10 12.56
C SER A 558 -17.81 18.71 12.33
N ASP A 559 -18.58 17.81 11.71
CA ASP A 559 -18.04 16.53 11.22
C ASP A 559 -17.39 16.78 9.86
N ILE A 560 -16.13 16.42 9.71
CA ILE A 560 -15.39 16.61 8.45
C ILE A 560 -15.18 15.26 7.78
N ILE A 561 -15.62 15.16 6.53
CA ILE A 561 -15.57 13.96 5.71
C ILE A 561 -14.61 14.25 4.57
N PHE A 562 -13.53 13.48 4.46
CA PHE A 562 -12.61 13.59 3.33
C PHE A 562 -12.94 12.50 2.33
N LEU A 563 -13.05 12.89 1.06
CA LEU A 563 -13.22 11.98 -0.06
C LEU A 563 -12.14 12.29 -1.09
N ILE A 564 -11.06 11.50 -1.07
CA ILE A 564 -9.86 11.77 -1.87
C ILE A 564 -9.67 10.68 -2.92
N GLU A 565 -9.73 11.04 -4.20
CA GLU A 565 -9.59 10.10 -5.31
C GLU A 565 -8.17 10.04 -5.89
N GLY A 566 -7.93 9.13 -6.83
CA GLY A 566 -6.63 8.92 -7.46
C GLY A 566 -6.66 8.81 -8.97
N GLU A 567 -7.70 9.35 -9.61
CA GLU A 567 -7.89 9.30 -11.07
C GLU A 567 -8.30 10.66 -11.68
N GLU A 568 -8.23 11.76 -10.93
CA GLU A 568 -8.74 13.07 -11.36
C GLU A 568 -8.04 13.55 -12.63
N GLU A 569 -6.71 13.38 -12.68
CA GLU A 569 -5.85 13.79 -13.80
C GLU A 569 -6.08 12.91 -15.05
N CYS A 570 -6.88 11.85 -14.90
CA CYS A 570 -7.31 10.94 -15.95
C CYS A 570 -8.84 10.97 -16.17
N GLY A 571 -9.53 12.02 -15.72
CA GLY A 571 -10.98 12.19 -15.89
C GLY A 571 -11.82 11.44 -14.85
N SER A 572 -11.31 11.29 -13.63
CA SER A 572 -11.99 10.69 -12.48
C SER A 572 -12.60 9.30 -12.75
N ARG A 573 -11.84 8.44 -13.46
CA ARG A 573 -12.32 7.14 -13.93
C ARG A 573 -12.77 6.25 -12.77
N GLY A 574 -14.04 5.84 -12.81
CA GLY A 574 -14.62 4.97 -11.78
C GLY A 574 -14.96 5.67 -10.46
N PHE A 575 -14.67 6.98 -10.32
CA PHE A 575 -15.00 7.75 -9.11
C PHE A 575 -16.52 7.84 -8.90
N GLU A 576 -17.27 8.20 -9.95
CA GLU A 576 -18.73 8.31 -9.88
C GLU A 576 -19.38 6.99 -9.44
N ASP A 577 -18.97 5.87 -10.05
CA ASP A 577 -19.43 4.52 -9.69
C ASP A 577 -19.15 4.21 -8.21
N ALA A 578 -17.93 4.51 -7.74
CA ALA A 578 -17.52 4.26 -6.35
C ALA A 578 -18.31 5.12 -5.35
N VAL A 579 -18.57 6.39 -5.68
CA VAL A 579 -19.40 7.29 -4.86
C VAL A 579 -20.84 6.81 -4.80
N ARG A 580 -21.43 6.43 -5.94
CA ARG A 580 -22.80 5.87 -6.00
C ARG A 580 -22.92 4.58 -5.19
N ALA A 581 -21.97 3.67 -5.33
CA ALA A 581 -21.94 2.40 -4.60
C ALA A 581 -21.71 2.59 -3.08
N SER A 582 -21.01 3.65 -2.69
CA SER A 582 -20.66 3.94 -1.30
C SER A 582 -21.51 5.05 -0.69
N LYS A 583 -22.63 5.44 -1.32
CA LYS A 583 -23.45 6.58 -0.87
C LYS A 583 -23.93 6.43 0.57
N ASP A 584 -24.33 5.22 0.96
CA ASP A 584 -24.73 4.92 2.35
C ASP A 584 -23.58 5.08 3.33
N LYS A 585 -22.36 4.72 2.90
CA LYS A 585 -21.15 4.87 3.72
C LYS A 585 -20.75 6.33 3.85
N ILE A 586 -20.90 7.14 2.79
CA ILE A 586 -20.62 8.58 2.77
C ILE A 586 -21.62 9.33 3.66
N GLY A 587 -22.90 8.97 3.56
CA GLY A 587 -24.01 9.56 4.30
C GLY A 587 -24.37 10.96 3.81
N GLU A 588 -25.34 11.58 4.49
CA GLU A 588 -25.77 12.95 4.21
C GLU A 588 -24.65 13.96 4.47
N VAL A 589 -24.51 14.95 3.58
CA VAL A 589 -23.51 16.02 3.62
C VAL A 589 -24.23 17.35 3.46
N ASP A 590 -23.91 18.33 4.30
CA ASP A 590 -24.49 19.68 4.23
C ASP A 590 -23.74 20.54 3.20
N TRP A 591 -22.41 20.50 3.23
CA TRP A 591 -21.52 21.35 2.44
C TRP A 591 -20.39 20.55 1.79
N ILE A 592 -20.02 20.90 0.55
CA ILE A 592 -18.88 20.33 -0.15
C ILE A 592 -17.85 21.43 -0.40
N LEU A 593 -16.61 21.17 -0.01
CA LEU A 593 -15.45 22.03 -0.24
C LEU A 593 -14.51 21.35 -1.23
N LEU A 594 -14.09 22.12 -2.23
CA LEU A 594 -13.09 21.73 -3.21
C LEU A 594 -11.96 22.74 -3.16
N ALA A 595 -10.75 22.28 -2.88
CA ALA A 595 -9.55 23.13 -2.85
C ALA A 595 -8.63 22.79 -4.02
N ASN A 596 -9.13 22.87 -5.25
CA ASN A 596 -8.40 22.56 -6.48
C ASN A 596 -8.48 23.69 -7.53
N SER A 597 -8.23 24.93 -7.09
CA SER A 597 -8.22 26.09 -7.97
C SER A 597 -7.14 27.08 -7.57
N TYR A 598 -6.76 27.92 -8.52
CA TYR A 598 -5.72 28.94 -8.36
C TYR A 598 -6.35 30.32 -8.19
N TRP A 599 -5.62 31.21 -7.53
CA TRP A 599 -5.95 32.63 -7.52
C TRP A 599 -5.64 33.27 -8.88
N LEU A 600 -6.23 34.44 -9.13
CA LEU A 600 -5.98 35.17 -10.38
C LEU A 600 -4.62 35.85 -10.40
N ASP A 601 -4.10 36.20 -9.22
CA ASP A 601 -2.76 36.69 -8.99
C ASP A 601 -2.20 36.13 -7.67
N ASP A 602 -1.02 36.60 -7.28
CA ASP A 602 -0.32 36.14 -6.08
C ASP A 602 -0.71 36.91 -4.80
N GLN A 603 -1.64 37.88 -4.87
CA GLN A 603 -1.92 38.81 -3.76
C GLN A 603 -3.37 38.76 -3.28
N ILE A 604 -4.34 38.66 -4.19
CA ILE A 604 -5.77 38.72 -3.88
C ILE A 604 -6.34 37.30 -3.83
N PRO A 605 -6.76 36.82 -2.64
CA PRO A 605 -7.39 35.51 -2.54
C PRO A 605 -8.70 35.46 -3.31
N CYS A 606 -8.96 34.33 -3.95
CA CYS A 606 -10.13 34.14 -4.81
C CYS A 606 -11.04 33.02 -4.30
N LEU A 607 -12.36 33.22 -4.41
CA LEU A 607 -13.35 32.17 -4.26
C LEU A 607 -13.96 31.83 -5.62
N THR A 608 -13.69 30.63 -6.11
CA THR A 608 -14.21 30.12 -7.37
C THR A 608 -15.64 29.62 -7.17
N TYR A 609 -16.61 30.21 -7.88
CA TYR A 609 -18.01 29.79 -7.86
C TYR A 609 -18.49 29.21 -9.20
N GLY A 610 -17.60 29.04 -10.18
CA GLY A 610 -17.95 28.43 -11.45
C GLY A 610 -16.77 27.80 -12.17
N LEU A 611 -17.03 26.74 -12.92
CA LEU A 611 -16.07 26.03 -13.76
C LEU A 611 -16.71 25.73 -15.12
N ARG A 612 -15.90 25.85 -16.19
CA ARG A 612 -16.34 25.47 -17.53
C ARG A 612 -16.42 23.95 -17.66
N GLY A 613 -17.40 23.49 -18.42
CA GLY A 613 -17.46 22.11 -18.87
C GLY A 613 -16.42 21.83 -19.95
N VAL A 614 -16.26 20.56 -20.33
CA VAL A 614 -15.37 20.17 -21.42
C VAL A 614 -15.92 18.96 -22.18
N ILE A 615 -15.79 19.01 -23.51
CA ILE A 615 -15.91 17.85 -24.39
C ILE A 615 -14.54 17.62 -25.00
N HIS A 616 -14.03 16.40 -24.92
CA HIS A 616 -12.84 15.96 -25.64
C HIS A 616 -13.25 14.95 -26.71
N ALA A 617 -12.84 15.19 -27.95
CA ALA A 617 -13.17 14.32 -29.05
C ALA A 617 -12.01 14.15 -30.02
N SER A 618 -12.03 13.06 -30.76
CA SER A 618 -11.14 12.82 -31.87
C SER A 618 -11.90 12.52 -33.16
N VAL A 619 -11.41 13.10 -34.25
CA VAL A 619 -12.01 13.01 -35.59
C VAL A 619 -10.99 12.33 -36.49
N GLN A 620 -11.33 11.17 -37.04
CA GLN A 620 -10.46 10.37 -37.87
C GLN A 620 -11.10 10.11 -39.23
N ILE A 621 -10.33 10.29 -40.29
CA ILE A 621 -10.71 9.94 -41.66
C ILE A 621 -9.70 8.92 -42.17
N GLU A 622 -10.21 7.84 -42.76
CA GLU A 622 -9.40 6.73 -43.27
C GLU A 622 -9.80 6.36 -44.70
N SER A 623 -8.80 6.08 -45.53
CA SER A 623 -8.96 5.58 -46.89
C SER A 623 -8.90 4.06 -46.96
N THR A 624 -9.51 3.49 -47.99
CA THR A 624 -9.33 2.08 -48.36
C THR A 624 -7.96 1.79 -48.99
N HIS A 625 -7.27 2.83 -49.45
CA HIS A 625 -5.92 2.74 -50.01
C HIS A 625 -4.84 2.79 -48.91
N PRO A 626 -3.68 2.13 -49.09
CA PRO A 626 -2.54 2.28 -48.19
C PRO A 626 -1.92 3.69 -48.29
N ASP A 627 -0.86 3.96 -47.53
CA ASP A 627 -0.06 5.17 -47.75
C ASP A 627 0.48 5.20 -49.20
N LEU A 628 0.23 6.29 -49.92
CA LEU A 628 0.56 6.43 -51.35
C LEU A 628 1.67 7.46 -51.58
N HIS A 629 2.34 7.40 -52.74
CA HIS A 629 3.39 8.35 -53.09
C HIS A 629 2.79 9.56 -53.80
N SER A 630 2.87 10.76 -53.20
CA SER A 630 2.15 11.94 -53.69
C SER A 630 2.52 12.36 -55.12
N GLY A 631 3.76 12.12 -55.55
CA GLY A 631 4.19 12.41 -56.92
C GLY A 631 3.70 11.42 -58.00
N VAL A 632 3.27 10.22 -57.61
CA VAL A 632 2.81 9.17 -58.55
C VAL A 632 1.29 9.07 -58.51
N ASP A 633 0.73 9.06 -57.30
CA ASP A 633 -0.68 8.79 -57.05
C ASP A 633 -1.51 10.07 -56.84
N GLY A 634 -0.84 11.21 -56.59
CA GLY A 634 -1.50 12.50 -56.40
C GLY A 634 -2.24 12.93 -57.66
N SER A 635 -3.57 12.91 -57.61
CA SER A 635 -4.44 13.24 -58.73
C SER A 635 -5.75 13.85 -58.23
N SER A 636 -6.49 14.52 -59.12
CA SER A 636 -7.81 15.07 -58.79
C SER A 636 -8.91 14.02 -58.59
N GLN A 637 -8.61 12.74 -58.82
CA GLN A 637 -9.54 11.62 -58.69
C GLN A 637 -9.36 10.85 -57.39
N LEU A 638 -8.32 11.16 -56.61
CA LEU A 638 -8.02 10.50 -55.35
C LEU A 638 -8.54 11.34 -54.19
N ASP A 639 -9.38 10.72 -53.35
CA ASP A 639 -9.86 11.33 -52.12
C ASP A 639 -8.79 11.16 -51.02
N GLU A 640 -8.16 12.27 -50.61
CA GLU A 640 -7.04 12.22 -49.67
C GLU A 640 -7.51 12.48 -48.22
N PRO A 641 -7.31 11.54 -47.27
CA PRO A 641 -7.81 11.66 -45.90
C PRO A 641 -7.40 12.94 -45.18
N LEU A 642 -6.16 13.39 -45.37
CA LEU A 642 -5.68 14.63 -44.73
C LEU A 642 -6.36 15.88 -45.31
N LYS A 643 -6.64 15.90 -46.63
CA LYS A 643 -7.36 17.02 -47.25
C LYS A 643 -8.79 17.06 -46.74
N ASP A 644 -9.47 15.92 -46.72
CA ASP A 644 -10.83 15.79 -46.20
C ASP A 644 -10.92 16.22 -44.74
N LEU A 645 -9.93 15.84 -43.91
CA LEU A 645 -9.88 16.25 -42.51
C LEU A 645 -9.73 17.76 -42.35
N VAL A 646 -8.83 18.38 -43.12
CA VAL A 646 -8.62 19.84 -43.08
C VAL A 646 -9.89 20.57 -43.53
N MET A 647 -10.52 20.12 -44.62
CA MET A 647 -11.78 20.69 -45.09
C MET A 647 -12.88 20.55 -44.05
N LEU A 648 -13.05 19.36 -43.47
CA LEU A 648 -14.05 19.09 -42.44
C LEU A 648 -13.85 19.96 -41.20
N LEU A 649 -12.63 20.02 -40.65
CA LEU A 649 -12.35 20.84 -39.47
C LEU A 649 -12.49 22.34 -39.73
N SER A 650 -12.23 22.79 -40.97
CA SER A 650 -12.44 24.19 -41.34
C SER A 650 -13.91 24.63 -41.23
N THR A 651 -14.86 23.69 -41.25
CA THR A 651 -16.29 23.99 -41.07
C THR A 651 -16.66 24.31 -39.63
N LEU A 652 -15.84 23.91 -38.64
CA LEU A 652 -16.16 24.08 -37.22
C LEU A 652 -16.01 25.52 -36.74
N THR A 653 -15.14 26.30 -37.38
CA THR A 653 -14.78 27.66 -36.95
C THR A 653 -14.97 28.69 -38.06
N GLY A 654 -15.73 29.75 -37.78
CA GLY A 654 -15.99 30.87 -38.68
C GLY A 654 -15.10 32.08 -38.45
N LYS A 655 -15.59 33.26 -38.85
CA LYS A 655 -14.90 34.54 -38.57
C LYS A 655 -14.78 34.75 -37.06
N ASP A 656 -13.68 35.39 -36.65
CA ASP A 656 -13.36 35.68 -35.25
C ASP A 656 -13.38 34.44 -34.33
N SER A 657 -13.07 33.26 -34.88
CA SER A 657 -13.00 31.97 -34.17
C SER A 657 -14.32 31.52 -33.54
N GLN A 658 -15.48 31.98 -34.05
CA GLN A 658 -16.79 31.51 -33.61
C GLN A 658 -17.06 30.07 -34.04
N VAL A 659 -17.71 29.29 -33.17
CA VAL A 659 -18.10 27.90 -33.47
C VAL A 659 -19.34 27.92 -34.36
N MET A 660 -19.29 27.20 -35.49
CA MET A 660 -20.32 27.27 -36.54
C MET A 660 -21.46 26.26 -36.36
N ILE A 661 -21.41 25.43 -35.32
CA ILE A 661 -22.43 24.42 -35.04
C ILE A 661 -23.78 25.13 -34.77
N PRO A 662 -24.87 24.79 -35.48
CA PRO A 662 -26.16 25.43 -35.30
C PRO A 662 -26.68 25.31 -33.86
N GLY A 663 -27.21 26.40 -33.33
CA GLY A 663 -27.75 26.45 -31.96
C GLY A 663 -26.71 26.43 -30.84
N PHE A 664 -25.41 26.45 -31.16
CA PHE A 664 -24.35 26.32 -30.16
C PHE A 664 -24.37 27.42 -29.08
N TYR A 665 -24.73 28.64 -29.45
CA TYR A 665 -24.75 29.80 -28.55
C TYR A 665 -26.12 30.09 -27.93
N ASP A 666 -27.19 29.47 -28.44
CA ASP A 666 -28.58 29.74 -28.04
C ASP A 666 -28.86 29.60 -26.53
N PRO A 667 -28.32 28.59 -25.81
CA PRO A 667 -28.64 28.43 -24.40
C PRO A 667 -27.87 29.38 -23.47
N ILE A 668 -26.89 30.14 -23.98
CA ILE A 668 -25.97 30.94 -23.17
C ILE A 668 -26.66 32.22 -22.71
N PRO A 669 -26.72 32.50 -21.38
CA PRO A 669 -27.32 33.73 -20.87
C PRO A 669 -26.65 34.99 -21.44
N GLN A 670 -27.46 36.03 -21.67
CA GLN A 670 -26.92 37.36 -21.96
C GLN A 670 -26.24 37.95 -20.72
N LEU A 671 -25.19 38.73 -20.93
CA LEU A 671 -24.49 39.45 -19.85
C LEU A 671 -25.46 40.40 -19.14
N SER A 672 -25.62 40.23 -17.83
CA SER A 672 -26.39 41.17 -17.02
C SER A 672 -25.50 42.34 -16.56
N SER A 673 -26.14 43.47 -16.24
CA SER A 673 -25.43 44.64 -15.70
C SER A 673 -24.78 44.39 -14.34
N GLU A 674 -25.33 43.45 -13.57
CA GLU A 674 -24.77 42.98 -12.30
C GLU A 674 -23.51 42.15 -12.53
N GLU A 675 -23.54 41.23 -13.51
CA GLU A 675 -22.38 40.42 -13.90
C GLU A 675 -21.25 41.32 -14.45
N GLU A 676 -21.59 42.29 -15.29
CA GLU A 676 -20.64 43.27 -15.84
C GLU A 676 -19.96 44.11 -14.73
N ALA A 677 -20.69 44.48 -13.69
CA ALA A 677 -20.14 45.21 -12.55
C ALA A 677 -19.07 44.38 -11.81
N PHE A 678 -19.28 43.06 -11.63
CA PHE A 678 -18.27 42.20 -10.99
C PHE A 678 -16.95 42.16 -11.76
N TYR A 679 -16.99 42.02 -13.10
CA TYR A 679 -15.76 42.04 -13.90
C TYR A 679 -15.02 43.37 -13.73
N ARG A 680 -15.75 44.49 -13.73
CA ARG A 680 -15.17 45.81 -13.48
C ARG A 680 -14.49 45.90 -12.12
N ASP A 681 -15.15 45.43 -11.06
CA ASP A 681 -14.60 45.52 -9.70
C ASP A 681 -13.36 44.64 -9.54
N ILE A 682 -13.39 43.40 -10.08
CA ILE A 682 -12.23 42.49 -10.09
C ILE A 682 -11.05 43.11 -10.85
N THR A 683 -11.31 43.60 -12.07
CA THR A 683 -10.23 44.14 -12.91
C THR A 683 -9.66 45.44 -12.38
N ALA A 684 -10.49 46.31 -11.78
CA ALA A 684 -10.01 47.50 -11.10
C ALA A 684 -9.07 47.15 -9.93
N ALA A 685 -9.43 46.16 -9.11
CA ALA A 685 -8.61 45.71 -8.00
C ALA A 685 -7.27 45.09 -8.47
N LEU A 686 -7.31 44.21 -9.47
CA LEU A 686 -6.11 43.57 -10.04
C LEU A 686 -5.15 44.59 -10.66
N VAL A 687 -5.67 45.52 -11.47
CA VAL A 687 -4.85 46.56 -12.11
C VAL A 687 -4.28 47.54 -11.08
N GLN A 688 -5.02 47.85 -10.02
CA GLN A 688 -4.53 48.70 -8.93
C GLN A 688 -3.31 48.08 -8.23
N GLN A 689 -3.34 46.77 -7.96
CA GLN A 689 -2.22 46.08 -7.31
C GLN A 689 -1.07 45.75 -8.27
N SER A 690 -1.40 45.46 -9.53
CA SER A 690 -0.45 45.10 -10.58
C SER A 690 -0.65 45.94 -11.83
N PRO A 691 -0.12 47.19 -11.88
CA PRO A 691 -0.29 48.09 -13.02
C PRO A 691 0.23 47.56 -14.36
N GLY A 692 1.10 46.53 -14.34
CA GLY A 692 1.61 45.85 -15.52
C GLY A 692 0.57 45.01 -16.28
N LEU A 693 -0.62 44.77 -15.70
CA LEU A 693 -1.71 44.01 -16.34
C LEU A 693 -2.43 44.77 -17.46
N GLY A 694 -2.17 46.07 -17.60
CA GLY A 694 -2.72 46.91 -18.66
C GLY A 694 -4.06 47.55 -18.30
N ASP A 695 -4.90 47.75 -19.31
CA ASP A 695 -6.20 48.42 -19.19
C ASP A 695 -7.29 47.50 -18.61
N ALA A 696 -8.09 48.03 -17.68
CA ALA A 696 -9.09 47.26 -16.95
C ALA A 696 -10.21 46.74 -17.86
N ASP A 697 -10.67 47.53 -18.83
CA ASP A 697 -11.74 47.14 -19.74
C ASP A 697 -11.28 46.02 -20.69
N SER A 698 -10.06 46.11 -21.20
CA SER A 698 -9.44 45.04 -22.00
C SER A 698 -9.24 43.75 -21.20
N LEU A 699 -8.86 43.86 -19.92
CA LEU A 699 -8.74 42.73 -19.02
C LEU A 699 -10.11 42.10 -18.74
N ALA A 700 -11.14 42.90 -18.52
CA ALA A 700 -12.50 42.44 -18.28
C ALA A 700 -13.02 41.64 -19.49
N ALA A 701 -12.84 42.17 -20.70
CA ALA A 701 -13.18 41.47 -21.94
C ALA A 701 -12.41 40.14 -22.09
N SER A 702 -11.14 40.10 -21.68
CA SER A 702 -10.34 38.86 -21.68
C SER A 702 -10.86 37.83 -20.69
N LEU A 703 -11.22 38.24 -19.47
CA LEU A 703 -11.79 37.35 -18.45
C LEU A 703 -13.15 36.80 -18.89
N MET A 704 -14.01 37.63 -19.49
CA MET A 704 -15.28 37.19 -20.05
C MET A 704 -15.08 36.08 -21.09
N ARG A 705 -14.14 36.25 -22.02
CA ARG A 705 -13.82 35.20 -23.02
C ARG A 705 -13.30 33.90 -22.39
N ARG A 706 -12.65 33.99 -21.23
CA ARG A 706 -12.11 32.83 -20.52
C ARG A 706 -13.15 32.11 -19.68
N TRP A 707 -14.09 32.84 -19.08
CA TRP A 707 -14.99 32.28 -18.06
C TRP A 707 -16.40 32.01 -18.58
N ARG A 708 -16.97 32.92 -19.36
CA ARG A 708 -18.38 32.86 -19.79
C ARG A 708 -18.59 32.58 -21.27
N ASP A 709 -17.54 32.64 -22.09
CA ASP A 709 -17.63 32.30 -23.51
C ASP A 709 -17.13 30.87 -23.78
N PRO A 710 -17.88 30.07 -24.57
CA PRO A 710 -17.43 28.75 -24.96
C PRO A 710 -16.35 28.85 -26.03
N THR A 711 -15.48 27.84 -26.09
CA THR A 711 -14.34 27.83 -27.03
C THR A 711 -14.15 26.47 -27.65
N LEU A 712 -13.58 26.42 -28.85
CA LEU A 712 -13.15 25.21 -29.53
C LEU A 712 -11.65 25.29 -29.80
N THR A 713 -10.92 24.23 -29.47
CA THR A 713 -9.47 24.13 -29.67
C THR A 713 -9.15 22.83 -30.39
N ILE A 714 -8.30 22.91 -31.42
CA ILE A 714 -7.68 21.75 -32.07
C ILE A 714 -6.28 21.57 -31.50
N HIS A 715 -6.00 20.42 -30.90
CA HIS A 715 -4.77 20.18 -30.13
C HIS A 715 -3.64 19.60 -30.95
N ARG A 716 -3.94 18.58 -31.75
CA ARG A 716 -2.94 17.84 -32.53
C ARG A 716 -3.53 17.22 -33.77
N PHE A 717 -2.67 17.05 -34.76
CA PHE A 717 -2.91 16.25 -35.96
C PHE A 717 -1.99 15.03 -35.94
N GLN A 718 -2.48 13.90 -36.44
CA GLN A 718 -1.74 12.65 -36.59
C GLN A 718 -2.06 12.06 -37.96
N THR A 719 -1.06 11.55 -38.65
CA THR A 719 -1.21 10.89 -39.96
C THR A 719 -0.52 9.53 -39.94
N SER A 720 -0.95 8.62 -40.82
CA SER A 720 -0.16 7.41 -41.11
C SER A 720 1.11 7.74 -41.89
N GLY A 721 2.08 6.84 -41.83
CA GLY A 721 3.40 7.00 -42.43
C GLY A 721 4.45 7.58 -41.47
N PRO A 722 5.74 7.55 -41.85
CA PRO A 722 6.84 8.09 -41.04
C PRO A 722 6.83 9.63 -41.00
N ASP A 723 6.98 10.21 -39.81
CA ASP A 723 6.96 11.66 -39.53
C ASP A 723 7.93 12.49 -40.41
N ASN A 724 8.97 11.86 -40.93
CA ASN A 724 10.07 12.53 -41.63
C ASN A 724 9.96 12.51 -43.17
N ASN A 725 8.86 12.01 -43.74
CA ASN A 725 8.71 11.88 -45.19
C ASN A 725 7.58 12.74 -45.78
N ALA A 726 7.96 13.86 -46.41
CA ALA A 726 7.04 14.87 -46.94
C ALA A 726 6.33 14.50 -48.26
N THR A 727 6.52 13.29 -48.79
CA THR A 727 6.01 12.87 -50.12
C THR A 727 4.94 11.77 -50.06
N ILE A 728 4.26 11.63 -48.92
CA ILE A 728 3.25 10.60 -48.69
C ILE A 728 1.85 11.22 -48.66
N ILE A 729 0.90 10.54 -49.31
CA ILE A 729 -0.54 10.73 -49.08
C ILE A 729 -0.94 9.70 -48.01
N PRO A 730 -1.31 10.14 -46.80
CA PRO A 730 -1.55 9.23 -45.70
C PRO A 730 -2.89 8.50 -45.89
N ARG A 731 -2.89 7.18 -45.64
CA ARG A 731 -4.11 6.37 -45.49
C ARG A 731 -5.04 6.91 -44.41
N LEU A 732 -4.49 7.45 -43.33
CA LEU A 732 -5.25 7.86 -42.16
C LEU A 732 -4.82 9.26 -41.73
N ALA A 733 -5.80 10.11 -41.43
CA ALA A 733 -5.60 11.40 -40.79
C ALA A 733 -6.53 11.53 -39.59
N LYS A 734 -6.00 11.97 -38.45
CA LYS A 734 -6.72 12.13 -37.19
C LYS A 734 -6.41 13.47 -36.55
N ALA A 735 -7.44 14.15 -36.05
CA ALA A 735 -7.30 15.32 -35.19
C ALA A 735 -7.90 15.06 -33.81
N VAL A 736 -7.32 15.69 -32.80
CA VAL A 736 -7.89 15.73 -31.43
C VAL A 736 -8.30 17.16 -31.13
N LEU A 737 -9.53 17.33 -30.65
CA LEU A 737 -10.11 18.63 -30.34
C LEU A 737 -10.80 18.62 -28.98
N SER A 738 -11.00 19.81 -28.42
CA SER A 738 -11.84 20.00 -27.24
C SER A 738 -12.73 21.22 -27.36
N MET A 739 -13.91 21.15 -26.74
CA MET A 739 -14.81 22.28 -26.58
C MET A 739 -14.96 22.60 -25.10
N ARG A 740 -14.76 23.86 -24.71
CA ARG A 740 -15.07 24.33 -23.35
C ARG A 740 -16.49 24.86 -23.33
N LEU A 741 -17.29 24.34 -22.40
CA LEU A 741 -18.70 24.65 -22.25
C LEU A 741 -18.93 25.63 -21.11
N VAL A 742 -20.00 26.39 -21.20
CA VAL A 742 -20.41 27.39 -20.20
C VAL A 742 -21.82 27.07 -19.69
N PRO A 743 -22.25 27.64 -18.55
CA PRO A 743 -23.55 27.30 -17.96
C PRO A 743 -24.70 27.34 -18.97
N ASN A 744 -25.64 26.41 -18.81
CA ASN A 744 -26.77 26.11 -19.70
C ASN A 744 -26.43 25.35 -21.00
N GLN A 745 -25.15 25.11 -21.32
CA GLN A 745 -24.79 24.16 -22.36
C GLN A 745 -24.65 22.75 -21.77
N GLU A 746 -25.64 21.88 -22.04
CA GLU A 746 -25.56 20.47 -21.66
C GLU A 746 -24.55 19.71 -22.53
N ALA A 747 -23.58 19.04 -21.90
CA ALA A 747 -22.47 18.42 -22.60
C ALA A 747 -22.93 17.33 -23.60
N ALA A 748 -23.96 16.56 -23.24
CA ALA A 748 -24.53 15.54 -24.11
C ALA A 748 -25.12 16.14 -25.41
N HIS A 749 -25.89 17.23 -25.31
CA HIS A 749 -26.49 17.89 -26.47
C HIS A 749 -25.43 18.52 -27.38
N VAL A 750 -24.41 19.18 -26.81
CA VAL A 750 -23.33 19.77 -27.62
C VAL A 750 -22.50 18.68 -28.30
N SER A 751 -22.26 17.56 -27.62
CA SER A 751 -21.56 16.40 -28.18
C SER A 751 -22.32 15.81 -29.37
N GLU A 752 -23.64 15.59 -29.23
CA GLU A 752 -24.50 15.11 -30.32
C GLU A 752 -24.54 16.09 -31.50
N ALA A 753 -24.63 17.39 -31.22
CA ALA A 753 -24.60 18.43 -32.24
C ALA A 753 -23.25 18.48 -33.00
N LEU A 754 -22.13 18.30 -32.29
CA LEU A 754 -20.80 18.20 -32.90
C LEU A 754 -20.70 16.99 -33.83
N VAL A 755 -21.12 15.81 -33.38
CA VAL A 755 -21.07 14.57 -34.18
C VAL A 755 -21.95 14.73 -35.42
N THR A 756 -23.20 15.16 -35.24
CA THR A 756 -24.15 15.37 -36.33
C THR A 756 -23.64 16.38 -37.36
N TRP A 757 -23.03 17.48 -36.89
CA TRP A 757 -22.42 18.48 -37.77
C TRP A 757 -21.29 17.88 -38.59
N LEU A 758 -20.36 17.17 -37.95
CA LEU A 758 -19.21 16.55 -38.62
C LEU A 758 -19.66 15.50 -39.65
N GLU A 759 -20.63 14.65 -39.31
CA GLU A 759 -21.18 13.66 -40.24
C GLU A 759 -21.84 14.33 -41.44
N THR A 760 -22.68 15.33 -41.20
CA THR A 760 -23.37 16.07 -42.28
C THR A 760 -22.38 16.80 -43.19
N GLN A 761 -21.38 17.47 -42.62
CA GLN A 761 -20.37 18.17 -43.42
C GLN A 761 -19.48 17.19 -44.18
N PHE A 762 -19.15 16.03 -43.59
CA PHE A 762 -18.35 15.01 -44.26
C PHE A 762 -19.11 14.38 -45.45
N GLU A 763 -20.40 14.08 -45.31
CA GLU A 763 -21.24 13.62 -46.43
C GLU A 763 -21.24 14.62 -47.59
N SER A 764 -21.22 15.92 -47.28
CA SER A 764 -21.20 16.98 -48.31
C SER A 764 -19.90 17.02 -49.13
N LEU A 765 -18.79 16.45 -48.63
CA LEU A 765 -17.54 16.35 -49.36
C LEU A 765 -17.61 15.36 -50.53
N GLY A 766 -18.54 14.39 -50.48
CA GLY A 766 -18.70 13.39 -51.54
C GLY A 766 -17.51 12.44 -51.71
N THR A 767 -16.70 12.29 -50.66
CA THR A 767 -15.49 11.45 -50.61
C THR A 767 -15.84 9.96 -50.40
N ASN A 768 -14.98 9.05 -50.89
CA ASN A 768 -15.06 7.61 -50.62
C ASN A 768 -14.35 7.17 -49.32
N ASN A 769 -13.74 8.11 -48.60
CA ASN A 769 -13.11 7.84 -47.32
C ASN A 769 -14.17 7.59 -46.22
N SER A 770 -13.76 6.98 -45.10
CA SER A 770 -14.64 6.74 -43.95
C SER A 770 -14.31 7.68 -42.78
N LEU A 771 -15.34 8.28 -42.18
CA LEU A 771 -15.25 9.10 -40.97
C LEU A 771 -15.47 8.26 -39.71
N THR A 772 -14.71 8.55 -38.66
CA THR A 772 -14.97 8.08 -37.30
C THR A 772 -14.80 9.24 -36.33
N VAL A 773 -15.86 9.57 -35.58
CA VAL A 773 -15.82 10.55 -34.50
C VAL A 773 -15.91 9.81 -33.17
N THR A 774 -14.97 10.06 -32.26
CA THR A 774 -14.94 9.44 -30.93
C THR A 774 -14.94 10.54 -29.88
N VAL A 775 -15.89 10.50 -28.94
CA VAL A 775 -15.95 11.41 -27.80
C VAL A 775 -15.35 10.69 -26.60
N ASP A 776 -14.17 11.13 -26.17
CA ASP A 776 -13.37 10.43 -25.16
C ASP A 776 -13.76 10.85 -23.73
N HIS A 777 -14.23 12.09 -23.55
CA HIS A 777 -14.57 12.66 -22.25
C HIS A 777 -15.61 13.76 -22.38
N MET A 778 -16.55 13.81 -21.43
CA MET A 778 -17.57 14.85 -21.31
C MET A 778 -17.71 15.24 -19.84
N ALA A 779 -17.67 16.54 -19.56
CA ALA A 779 -17.93 17.10 -18.24
C ALA A 779 -18.84 18.32 -18.35
N GLU A 780 -19.84 18.38 -17.49
CA GLU A 780 -20.81 19.47 -17.43
C GLU A 780 -20.16 20.75 -16.88
N PRO A 781 -20.59 21.95 -17.33
CA PRO A 781 -20.25 23.20 -16.66
C PRO A 781 -20.90 23.24 -15.28
N TRP A 782 -20.21 23.85 -14.31
CA TRP A 782 -20.71 24.02 -12.96
C TRP A 782 -20.81 25.50 -12.61
N LEU A 783 -21.92 25.89 -11.98
CA LEU A 783 -22.16 27.23 -11.47
C LEU A 783 -22.80 27.13 -10.09
N GLY A 784 -22.13 27.66 -9.08
CA GLY A 784 -22.61 27.76 -7.71
C GLY A 784 -23.33 29.09 -7.45
N ASP A 785 -24.28 29.06 -6.52
CA ASP A 785 -24.89 30.26 -5.97
C ASP A 785 -23.98 30.87 -4.91
N TRP A 786 -23.19 31.88 -5.30
CA TRP A 786 -22.26 32.59 -4.42
C TRP A 786 -22.94 33.40 -3.31
N THR A 787 -24.28 33.55 -3.34
CA THR A 787 -25.02 34.29 -2.31
C THR A 787 -25.46 33.41 -1.12
N ASN A 788 -25.23 32.10 -1.21
CA ASN A 788 -25.66 31.14 -0.20
C ASN A 788 -24.81 31.21 1.09
N GLU A 789 -25.20 30.42 2.09
CA GLU A 789 -24.55 30.41 3.41
C GLU A 789 -23.07 29.97 3.36
N ILE A 790 -22.73 28.97 2.53
CA ILE A 790 -21.35 28.43 2.49
C ILE A 790 -20.38 29.45 1.88
N PHE A 791 -20.75 30.11 0.79
CA PHE A 791 -19.88 31.10 0.15
C PHE A 791 -19.65 32.33 1.03
N LYS A 792 -20.70 32.84 1.69
CA LYS A 792 -20.55 33.93 2.68
C LYS A 792 -19.66 33.53 3.85
N THR A 793 -19.81 32.30 4.36
CA THR A 793 -18.95 31.78 5.44
C THR A 793 -17.49 31.69 4.99
N LEU A 794 -17.24 31.23 3.76
CA LEU A 794 -15.89 31.16 3.20
C LEU A 794 -15.29 32.54 2.93
N GLU A 795 -16.09 33.50 2.46
CA GLU A 795 -15.68 34.89 2.27
C GLU A 795 -15.20 35.49 3.59
N GLU A 796 -16.00 35.37 4.66
CA GLU A 796 -15.60 35.82 6.00
C GLU A 796 -14.30 35.15 6.47
N ALA A 797 -14.16 33.83 6.29
CA ALA A 797 -12.97 33.09 6.70
C ALA A 797 -11.71 33.51 5.92
N VAL A 798 -11.83 33.74 4.61
CA VAL A 798 -10.74 34.25 3.77
C VAL A 798 -10.38 35.68 4.19
N MET A 799 -11.37 36.54 4.41
CA MET A 799 -11.12 37.91 4.86
C MET A 799 -10.43 37.94 6.23
N ASP A 800 -10.82 37.09 7.17
CA ASP A 800 -10.20 37.02 8.49
C ASP A 800 -8.73 36.55 8.43
N ALA A 801 -8.41 35.61 7.55
CA ALA A 801 -7.05 35.08 7.43
C ALA A 801 -6.11 35.94 6.57
N TRP A 802 -6.64 36.75 5.64
CA TRP A 802 -5.84 37.58 4.72
C TRP A 802 -5.93 39.09 4.94
N SER A 803 -6.82 39.59 5.83
CA SER A 803 -6.86 41.02 6.18
C SER A 803 -5.69 41.40 7.11
N PRO A 804 -5.03 42.55 6.90
CA PRO A 804 -3.98 43.02 7.80
C PRO A 804 -4.51 43.22 9.23
N ALA A 805 -3.80 42.69 10.24
CA ALA A 805 -4.14 42.76 11.66
C ALA A 805 -4.11 44.17 12.31
N ASN A 806 -4.29 45.25 11.55
CA ASN A 806 -4.23 46.65 12.01
C ASN A 806 -5.60 47.29 12.28
N GLY A 807 -6.55 46.54 12.85
CA GLY A 807 -7.88 47.07 13.22
C GLY A 807 -8.40 46.70 14.60
N ARG A 808 -7.74 45.79 15.35
CA ARG A 808 -8.25 45.30 16.65
C ARG A 808 -7.68 45.99 17.89
N ASN A 809 -6.82 47.01 17.74
CA ASN A 809 -6.37 47.85 18.85
C ASN A 809 -6.62 49.33 18.54
N GLY A 810 -7.67 49.90 19.16
CA GLY A 810 -7.84 51.35 19.28
C GLY A 810 -8.90 51.99 18.39
N ALA A 811 -10.18 51.66 18.60
CA ALA A 811 -11.28 52.57 18.30
C ALA A 811 -12.12 52.73 19.57
N GLU A 812 -11.62 53.53 20.51
CA GLU A 812 -12.50 54.20 21.46
C GLU A 812 -13.50 55.05 20.67
N ALA A 813 -14.73 55.02 21.18
CA ALA A 813 -15.88 55.73 20.64
C ALA A 813 -15.56 57.18 20.26
N VAL A 814 -15.71 57.51 18.98
CA VAL A 814 -16.08 58.87 18.58
C VAL A 814 -17.47 58.79 17.98
N ALA A 815 -18.44 59.01 18.85
CA ALA A 815 -19.79 59.33 18.47
C ALA A 815 -19.80 60.71 17.80
N THR A 816 -20.28 60.78 16.57
CA THR A 816 -21.01 61.95 16.05
C THR A 816 -21.95 61.49 14.94
N ALA A 817 -23.26 61.48 15.25
CA ALA A 817 -24.34 61.70 14.30
C ALA A 817 -24.56 63.24 14.16
N PRO A 818 -25.33 63.74 13.17
CA PRO A 818 -26.01 63.08 12.05
C PRO A 818 -25.36 63.31 10.68
#